data_AF-A0A8D8FPI2-F1
#
_entry.id   AF-A0A8D8FPI2-F1
#
_cell.length_a   1.000
_cell.length_b   1.000
_cell.length_c   1.000
_cell.angle_alpha   90.00
_cell.angle_beta   90.00
_cell.angle_gamma   90.00
#
_symmetry.space_group_name_H-M   'P 1'
#
loop_
_entity.id
_entity.type
_entity.pdbx_description
1 polymer ?
#
loop_
_entity_poly.entity_id
_entity_poly.type
_entity_poly.pdbx_seq_one_letter_code
_entity_poly.pdbx_strand_id
1 'polypeptide(L)'
;MSDVPGESGIPQGLGGVLEPQVLEIPAANVRSSLAELENQASQVLNRLEYVKGAVEQQQQNPIPITPGFLQPDKKPTAEVLSTLETLISQLDVDEEPEFVLPPLDDAAQLAVITHSIASYLTSLDRQHLSRIVSKIVSDTNRWLSHMFRFMDCSTSYYRDSAECILYSVRLAIANRFPESVDNRLSQLQNATLYISENSSLFALQNTCRFIGLPVTNIRTVPCNVITVARGTMDASELQKMIATDVEAGKVPLFVMADLGSSVCGEVDNLAVIRNVCNLSNVWLHCQGHCLAALAVTKGTLTGIKAIPDSMTLNLGNWLGMSGVPCVLMYKQIPTSMLTLFDVDPILSNRLTALSLWTIMQTMGVDAISERIFMAFDSCRQMHEMLSKIEGVKIWSKAPRQEAGKSFRALLNSPINYCILFESAIPVVVFQFDGTCAEKNAATNEVTASVGSEADVLVESQLPSDAVDSKTKDEPTSKSNISSYFDRLNGWLGQILLRDCSQLNLEIINHSLHGTCIRYSPFAPGYGELLPLSEVIESVGQFIEAQIEILLATVKHKARFNQLVAESPVLRLIELNDWAGLGSVHYVPEGWETLLTDQAKTELNRLNSALVEMLKAHDGAFSLGEGTDGLICVRFGMVTSETDVEELLDLVIQTGLKIQENSKILDTMSEILKKGIEAATMDLQREADEKLWQDGILRQVPLVGRVVNWWSPPIKESGVKGRSLNLTQGVVESTENIYKYHMQMTAKPNQLPGNKNPPTPLVQTPISADGGESLHSRNPSASSQLSSGQSVDRTVSTVQQQHPQQAQSNVIAGGDTTAPATTAALAQ
;
A
#
# COMPACT_ATOMS: atom_id res chain seq x y z
N MET A 1 94.14 -55.56 -47.52
CA MET A 1 94.13 -54.09 -47.62
C MET A 1 93.05 -53.73 -48.61
N SER A 2 91.75 -53.93 -48.32
CA SER A 2 90.97 -53.81 -47.07
C SER A 2 90.82 -52.37 -46.55
N ASP A 3 89.60 -51.84 -46.33
CA ASP A 3 88.28 -52.39 -46.70
C ASP A 3 87.19 -51.30 -46.84
N VAL A 4 85.99 -51.70 -47.27
CA VAL A 4 84.91 -50.85 -47.83
C VAL A 4 84.02 -50.16 -46.76
N PRO A 5 83.56 -48.90 -46.97
CA PRO A 5 82.53 -48.25 -46.12
C PRO A 5 81.10 -48.69 -46.47
N GLY A 6 80.22 -48.81 -45.46
CA GLY A 6 78.83 -49.30 -45.61
C GLY A 6 77.78 -48.47 -44.87
N GLU A 7 76.52 -48.59 -45.30
CA GLU A 7 75.44 -47.63 -45.05
C GLU A 7 74.64 -47.82 -43.74
N SER A 8 74.02 -46.72 -43.30
CA SER A 8 72.70 -46.62 -42.65
C SER A 8 72.38 -47.38 -41.35
N GLY A 9 71.76 -46.66 -40.41
CA GLY A 9 71.10 -47.27 -39.24
C GLY A 9 70.97 -46.30 -38.07
N ILE A 10 69.81 -45.64 -37.93
CA ILE A 10 69.50 -44.81 -36.75
C ILE A 10 69.04 -45.76 -35.62
N PRO A 11 69.76 -45.85 -34.48
CA PRO A 11 69.34 -46.68 -33.35
C PRO A 11 68.21 -46.01 -32.55
N GLN A 12 67.33 -46.81 -31.97
CA GLN A 12 66.17 -46.32 -31.22
C GLN A 12 66.57 -45.67 -29.89
N GLY A 13 66.20 -44.40 -29.69
CA GLY A 13 66.26 -43.72 -28.40
C GLY A 13 64.93 -43.85 -27.66
N LEU A 14 64.95 -44.36 -26.42
CA LEU A 14 63.76 -44.48 -25.57
C LEU A 14 63.30 -43.09 -25.09
N GLY A 15 62.09 -42.70 -25.49
CA GLY A 15 61.36 -41.54 -24.97
C GLY A 15 59.91 -41.93 -24.71
N GLY A 16 59.57 -42.21 -23.45
CA GLY A 16 58.21 -42.61 -23.09
C GLY A 16 57.25 -41.44 -23.22
N VAL A 17 56.18 -41.61 -24.02
CA VAL A 17 55.07 -40.68 -24.04
C VAL A 17 54.29 -40.82 -22.73
N LEU A 18 54.34 -39.81 -21.89
CA LEU A 18 53.48 -39.71 -20.71
C LEU A 18 52.05 -39.40 -21.17
N GLU A 19 51.14 -40.34 -20.97
CA GLU A 19 49.71 -40.04 -21.04
C GLU A 19 49.36 -39.00 -19.96
N PRO A 20 48.47 -38.02 -20.26
CA PRO A 20 48.02 -37.07 -19.26
C PRO A 20 47.17 -37.80 -18.21
N GLN A 21 47.73 -38.04 -17.03
CA GLN A 21 46.99 -38.59 -15.90
C GLN A 21 45.84 -37.64 -15.54
N VAL A 22 44.61 -38.11 -15.76
CA VAL A 22 43.40 -37.45 -15.27
C VAL A 22 43.45 -37.48 -13.74
N LEU A 23 43.62 -36.31 -13.12
CA LEU A 23 43.56 -36.16 -11.67
C LEU A 23 42.12 -36.36 -11.21
N GLU A 24 41.77 -37.60 -10.85
CA GLU A 24 40.54 -37.89 -10.13
C GLU A 24 40.56 -37.17 -8.79
N ILE A 25 39.80 -36.07 -8.68
CA ILE A 25 39.62 -35.33 -7.42
C ILE A 25 38.90 -36.28 -6.45
N PRO A 26 39.47 -36.61 -5.27
CA PRO A 26 38.83 -37.52 -4.33
C PRO A 26 37.44 -37.01 -3.95
N ALA A 27 36.43 -37.88 -3.99
CA ALA A 27 35.05 -37.51 -3.66
C ALA A 27 34.90 -36.92 -2.24
N ALA A 28 35.82 -37.22 -1.32
CA ALA A 28 35.92 -36.58 -0.02
C ALA A 28 36.20 -35.07 -0.10
N ASN A 29 37.09 -34.64 -1.01
CA ASN A 29 37.43 -33.23 -1.19
C ASN A 29 36.25 -32.47 -1.78
N VAL A 30 35.56 -33.04 -2.78
CA VAL A 30 34.35 -32.45 -3.38
C VAL A 30 33.25 -32.28 -2.31
N ARG A 31 33.02 -33.30 -1.47
CA ARG A 31 32.08 -33.21 -0.33
C ARG A 31 32.49 -32.12 0.67
N SER A 32 33.78 -32.01 1.00
CA SER A 32 34.27 -30.99 1.92
C SER A 32 34.06 -29.57 1.39
N SER A 33 34.36 -29.33 0.11
CA SER A 33 34.17 -28.01 -0.52
C SER A 33 32.70 -27.64 -0.68
N LEU A 34 31.81 -28.61 -0.97
CA LEU A 34 30.37 -28.37 -1.03
C LEU A 34 29.81 -28.03 0.36
N ALA A 35 30.19 -28.77 1.40
CA ALA A 35 29.74 -28.50 2.77
C ALA A 35 30.28 -27.17 3.34
N GLU A 36 31.49 -26.75 2.93
CA GLU A 36 32.01 -25.42 3.28
C GLU A 36 31.22 -24.31 2.58
N LEU A 37 30.91 -24.46 1.29
CA LEU A 37 30.12 -23.52 0.51
C LEU A 37 28.67 -23.43 1.03
N GLU A 38 28.06 -24.56 1.38
CA GLU A 38 26.74 -24.66 2.01
C GLU A 38 26.70 -23.86 3.31
N ASN A 39 27.65 -24.12 4.23
CA ASN A 39 27.74 -23.44 5.52
C ASN A 39 28.00 -21.92 5.36
N GLN A 40 28.87 -21.50 4.44
CA GLN A 40 29.11 -20.09 4.14
C GLN A 40 27.88 -19.40 3.53
N ALA A 41 27.15 -20.09 2.63
CA ALA A 41 25.93 -19.57 2.02
C ALA A 41 24.82 -19.38 3.07
N SER A 42 24.54 -20.38 3.90
CA SER A 42 23.54 -20.29 4.96
C SER A 42 23.91 -19.22 6.00
N GLN A 43 25.19 -19.06 6.36
CA GLN A 43 25.62 -17.97 7.25
C GLN A 43 25.35 -16.57 6.66
N VAL A 44 25.48 -16.40 5.34
CA VAL A 44 25.15 -15.12 4.68
C VAL A 44 23.63 -14.94 4.55
N LEU A 45 22.87 -15.99 4.20
CA LEU A 45 21.41 -15.94 4.10
C LEU A 45 20.78 -15.57 5.44
N ASN A 46 21.12 -16.27 6.53
CA ASN A 46 20.61 -15.95 7.86
C ASN A 46 20.95 -14.50 8.26
N ARG A 47 22.15 -14.00 7.90
CA ARG A 47 22.52 -12.59 8.15
C ARG A 47 21.70 -11.59 7.33
N LEU A 48 21.21 -11.98 6.14
CA LEU A 48 20.34 -11.16 5.29
C LEU A 48 18.88 -11.18 5.74
N GLU A 49 18.40 -12.30 6.29
CA GLU A 49 17.05 -12.41 6.87
C GLU A 49 16.90 -11.56 8.15
N TYR A 50 17.92 -11.51 9.00
CA TYR A 50 17.88 -10.79 10.29
C TYR A 50 18.33 -9.31 10.25
N VAL A 51 18.57 -8.69 9.08
CA VAL A 51 19.18 -7.34 8.98
C VAL A 51 18.43 -6.28 9.80
N LYS A 52 17.10 -6.20 9.71
CA LYS A 52 16.31 -5.17 10.41
C LYS A 52 16.34 -5.31 11.93
N GLY A 53 16.32 -6.53 12.46
CA GLY A 53 16.31 -6.79 13.91
C GLY A 53 17.57 -6.36 14.66
N ALA A 54 18.66 -5.99 13.96
CA ALA A 54 19.91 -5.53 14.57
C ALA A 54 20.04 -3.99 14.60
N VAL A 55 19.25 -3.24 13.82
CA VAL A 55 19.48 -1.80 13.59
C VAL A 55 18.92 -0.93 14.74
N GLU A 56 17.88 -1.37 15.44
CA GLU A 56 17.28 -0.63 16.57
C GLU A 56 18.26 -0.29 17.70
N GLN A 57 19.40 -1.00 17.79
CA GLN A 57 20.40 -0.80 18.86
C GLN A 57 21.64 0.00 18.44
N GLN A 58 21.74 0.47 17.19
CA GLN A 58 22.90 1.26 16.74
C GLN A 58 22.48 2.54 16.00
N GLN A 59 22.44 3.65 16.76
CA GLN A 59 22.38 5.02 16.22
C GLN A 59 23.72 5.42 15.57
N GLN A 60 24.05 4.81 14.44
CA GLN A 60 25.05 5.30 13.49
C GLN A 60 24.33 5.83 12.26
N ASN A 61 24.58 7.09 11.89
CA ASN A 61 24.02 7.66 10.68
C ASN A 61 24.44 6.80 9.47
N PRO A 62 23.51 6.30 8.65
CA PRO A 62 23.86 5.48 7.50
C PRO A 62 24.75 6.29 6.54
N ILE A 63 25.90 5.73 6.19
CA ILE A 63 26.80 6.35 5.20
C ILE A 63 26.09 6.27 3.84
N PRO A 64 25.82 7.40 3.16
CA PRO A 64 25.13 7.37 1.88
C PRO A 64 26.00 6.67 0.84
N ILE A 65 25.48 5.60 0.23
CA ILE A 65 26.17 4.87 -0.84
C ILE A 65 26.30 5.79 -2.05
N THR A 66 27.43 6.48 -2.13
CA THR A 66 27.67 7.50 -3.16
C THR A 66 27.94 6.79 -4.49
N PRO A 67 27.21 7.11 -5.58
CA PRO A 67 27.42 6.48 -6.88
C PRO A 67 28.78 6.92 -7.45
N GLY A 68 29.80 6.09 -7.25
CA GLY A 68 31.19 6.33 -7.64
C GLY A 68 31.71 5.31 -8.65
N PHE A 69 32.87 5.64 -9.22
CA PHE A 69 33.61 4.70 -10.08
C PHE A 69 34.15 3.52 -9.26
N LEU A 70 34.41 2.40 -9.94
CA LEU A 70 35.10 1.25 -9.35
C LEU A 70 36.48 1.68 -8.82
N GLN A 71 36.66 1.57 -7.51
CA GLN A 71 37.91 1.94 -6.83
C GLN A 71 39.06 1.04 -7.30
N PRO A 72 40.30 1.56 -7.41
CA PRO A 72 41.47 0.77 -7.80
C PRO A 72 41.92 -0.19 -6.70
N ASP A 73 41.62 0.12 -5.43
CA ASP A 73 42.01 -0.68 -4.26
C ASP A 73 41.05 -1.84 -4.00
N LYS A 74 41.60 -3.02 -3.68
CA LYS A 74 40.83 -4.21 -3.36
C LYS A 74 40.22 -4.13 -1.97
N LYS A 75 38.89 -4.00 -1.90
CA LYS A 75 38.11 -4.22 -0.66
C LYS A 75 38.17 -5.69 -0.19
N PRO A 76 38.19 -5.96 1.13
CA PRO A 76 38.00 -7.30 1.68
C PRO A 76 36.53 -7.74 1.56
N THR A 77 36.29 -9.05 1.45
CA THR A 77 34.94 -9.61 1.20
C THR A 77 33.90 -9.18 2.24
N ALA A 78 34.29 -9.06 3.51
CA ALA A 78 33.40 -8.63 4.59
C ALA A 78 32.90 -7.17 4.42
N GLU A 79 33.74 -6.27 3.89
CA GLU A 79 33.33 -4.88 3.59
C GLU A 79 32.36 -4.85 2.40
N VAL A 80 32.56 -5.71 1.40
CA VAL A 80 31.65 -5.83 0.25
C VAL A 80 30.29 -6.38 0.68
N LEU A 81 30.25 -7.39 1.55
CA LEU A 81 29.00 -7.91 2.12
C LEU A 81 28.29 -6.86 2.99
N SER A 82 29.02 -6.16 3.87
CA SER A 82 28.46 -5.06 4.66
C SER A 82 27.94 -3.90 3.78
N THR A 83 28.58 -3.63 2.63
CA THR A 83 28.07 -2.66 1.64
C THR A 83 26.76 -3.15 1.00
N LEU A 84 26.63 -4.44 0.71
CA LEU A 84 25.41 -5.05 0.17
C LEU A 84 24.27 -5.07 1.20
N GLU A 85 24.56 -5.43 2.45
CA GLU A 85 23.61 -5.34 3.57
C GLU A 85 23.09 -3.91 3.73
N THR A 86 24.00 -2.93 3.72
CA THR A 86 23.66 -1.50 3.77
C THR A 86 22.80 -1.06 2.57
N LEU A 87 23.08 -1.57 1.36
CA LEU A 87 22.29 -1.27 0.17
C LEU A 87 20.86 -1.81 0.26
N ILE A 88 20.68 -3.02 0.81
CA ILE A 88 19.37 -3.62 1.04
C ILE A 88 18.58 -2.81 2.06
N SER A 89 19.22 -2.32 3.14
CA SER A 89 18.58 -1.43 4.12
C SER A 89 18.30 -0.01 3.63
N GLN A 90 18.96 0.48 2.56
CA GLN A 90 18.80 1.85 2.05
C GLN A 90 17.73 1.99 0.95
N LEU A 91 16.95 0.95 0.66
CA LEU A 91 15.88 1.01 -0.35
C LEU A 91 14.51 1.49 0.22
N ASP A 92 14.32 1.45 1.54
CA ASP A 92 13.10 1.90 2.24
C ASP A 92 13.10 3.43 2.48
N VAL A 93 13.10 4.25 1.42
CA VAL A 93 13.15 5.73 1.53
C VAL A 93 11.82 6.42 1.18
N ASP A 94 10.89 5.72 0.52
CA ASP A 94 9.53 6.19 0.23
C ASP A 94 8.50 5.50 1.17
N GLU A 95 7.33 6.13 1.38
CA GLU A 95 6.35 5.82 2.46
C GLU A 95 5.53 4.51 2.30
N GLU A 96 6.08 3.47 1.67
CA GLU A 96 5.47 2.13 1.55
C GLU A 96 5.70 1.27 2.81
N PRO A 97 4.86 0.25 3.08
CA PRO A 97 4.98 -0.59 4.28
C PRO A 97 6.26 -1.43 4.28
N GLU A 98 6.85 -1.54 5.48
CA GLU A 98 8.12 -2.18 5.81
C GLU A 98 8.47 -3.43 4.97
N PHE A 99 9.36 -3.30 3.98
CA PHE A 99 9.75 -4.43 3.14
C PHE A 99 10.59 -5.44 3.94
N VAL A 100 10.07 -6.65 4.10
CA VAL A 100 10.76 -7.78 4.76
C VAL A 100 10.99 -8.87 3.74
N LEU A 101 12.23 -9.38 3.64
CA LEU A 101 12.52 -10.54 2.81
C LEU A 101 11.75 -11.75 3.35
N PRO A 102 11.00 -12.49 2.51
CA PRO A 102 10.24 -13.63 2.99
C PRO A 102 11.19 -14.71 3.52
N PRO A 103 10.88 -15.32 4.69
CA PRO A 103 11.74 -16.34 5.30
C PRO A 103 11.86 -17.56 4.39
N LEU A 104 13.08 -18.08 4.24
CA LEU A 104 13.32 -19.29 3.45
C LEU A 104 13.05 -20.53 4.31
N ASP A 105 12.15 -21.41 3.86
CA ASP A 105 12.07 -22.78 4.39
C ASP A 105 13.26 -23.63 3.92
N ASP A 106 13.49 -24.79 4.55
CA ASP A 106 14.60 -25.70 4.24
C ASP A 106 14.70 -26.03 2.74
N ALA A 107 13.55 -26.11 2.05
CA ALA A 107 13.49 -26.42 0.63
C ALA A 107 13.87 -25.20 -0.25
N ALA A 108 13.44 -23.98 0.10
CA ALA A 108 13.84 -22.74 -0.53
C ALA A 108 15.32 -22.40 -0.27
N GLN A 109 15.81 -22.60 0.96
CA GLN A 109 17.22 -22.41 1.31
C GLN A 109 18.10 -23.35 0.48
N LEU A 110 17.73 -24.64 0.39
CA LEU A 110 18.38 -25.62 -0.47
C LEU A 110 18.28 -25.26 -1.97
N ALA A 111 17.16 -24.68 -2.42
CA ALA A 111 17.02 -24.17 -3.78
C ALA A 111 18.02 -23.05 -4.10
N VAL A 112 18.18 -22.10 -3.18
CA VAL A 112 19.14 -20.98 -3.30
C VAL A 112 20.58 -21.48 -3.27
N ILE A 113 20.95 -22.35 -2.33
CA ILE A 113 22.28 -22.99 -2.26
C ILE A 113 22.57 -23.76 -3.56
N THR A 114 21.56 -24.39 -4.15
CA THR A 114 21.70 -25.13 -5.41
C THR A 114 22.10 -24.24 -6.60
N HIS A 115 21.78 -22.93 -6.60
CA HIS A 115 22.31 -22.00 -7.63
C HIS A 115 23.82 -21.79 -7.49
N SER A 116 24.34 -21.72 -6.27
CA SER A 116 25.79 -21.65 -6.01
C SER A 116 26.49 -22.94 -6.45
N ILE A 117 25.88 -24.10 -6.21
CA ILE A 117 26.38 -25.41 -6.70
C ILE A 117 26.34 -25.46 -8.24
N ALA A 118 25.25 -25.00 -8.86
CA ALA A 118 25.13 -24.90 -10.32
C ALA A 118 26.24 -24.01 -10.92
N SER A 119 26.50 -22.85 -10.31
CA SER A 119 27.61 -21.97 -10.70
C SER A 119 28.97 -22.70 -10.61
N TYR A 120 29.25 -23.39 -9.50
CA TYR A 120 30.49 -24.16 -9.34
C TYR A 120 30.65 -25.27 -10.37
N LEU A 121 29.57 -25.99 -10.72
CA LEU A 121 29.56 -27.05 -11.74
C LEU A 121 29.94 -26.54 -13.15
N THR A 122 29.82 -25.25 -13.46
CA THR A 122 30.31 -24.68 -14.73
C THR A 122 31.83 -24.77 -14.90
N SER A 123 32.57 -25.03 -13.82
CA SER A 123 34.02 -25.27 -13.82
C SER A 123 34.42 -26.65 -14.38
N LEU A 124 33.46 -27.56 -14.56
CA LEU A 124 33.70 -28.88 -15.15
C LEU A 124 33.87 -28.79 -16.67
N ASP A 125 34.59 -29.75 -17.25
CA ASP A 125 34.65 -29.84 -18.71
C ASP A 125 33.29 -30.13 -19.34
N ARG A 126 33.16 -29.73 -20.61
CA ARG A 126 31.94 -29.83 -21.41
C ARG A 126 31.36 -31.25 -21.48
N GLN A 127 32.18 -32.31 -21.42
CA GLN A 127 31.68 -33.69 -21.50
C GLN A 127 31.08 -34.15 -20.17
N HIS A 128 31.76 -33.92 -19.05
CA HIS A 128 31.22 -34.28 -17.74
C HIS A 128 30.01 -33.43 -17.37
N LEU A 129 30.05 -32.11 -17.62
CA LEU A 129 28.91 -31.23 -17.41
C LEU A 129 27.69 -31.64 -18.26
N SER A 130 27.89 -31.96 -19.54
CA SER A 130 26.82 -32.44 -20.43
C SER A 130 26.18 -33.74 -19.92
N ARG A 131 26.97 -34.72 -19.43
CA ARG A 131 26.42 -35.96 -18.86
C ARG A 131 25.57 -35.69 -17.60
N ILE A 132 26.06 -34.82 -16.71
CA ILE A 132 25.36 -34.43 -15.47
C ILE A 132 24.04 -33.73 -15.80
N VAL A 133 24.07 -32.67 -16.62
CA VAL A 133 22.89 -31.91 -17.05
C VAL A 133 21.88 -32.80 -17.77
N SER A 134 22.34 -33.69 -18.65
CA SER A 134 21.45 -34.63 -19.37
C SER A 134 20.74 -35.59 -18.43
N LYS A 135 21.40 -36.07 -17.36
CA LYS A 135 20.76 -36.95 -16.35
C LYS A 135 19.71 -36.20 -15.54
N ILE A 136 20.05 -35.01 -15.03
CA ILE A 136 19.15 -34.12 -14.28
C ILE A 136 17.89 -33.83 -15.10
N VAL A 137 18.06 -33.30 -16.32
CA VAL A 137 16.94 -32.94 -17.20
C VAL A 137 16.13 -34.16 -17.61
N SER A 138 16.75 -35.32 -17.86
CA SER A 138 16.02 -36.56 -18.17
C SER A 138 15.17 -37.07 -17.01
N ASP A 139 15.64 -36.92 -15.77
CA ASP A 139 14.86 -37.26 -14.57
C ASP A 139 13.70 -36.28 -14.39
N THR A 140 13.99 -34.98 -14.35
CA THR A 140 13.00 -33.93 -14.12
C THR A 140 11.94 -33.89 -15.23
N ASN A 141 12.30 -34.06 -16.51
CA ASN A 141 11.32 -34.18 -17.60
C ASN A 141 10.40 -35.39 -17.38
N ARG A 142 10.94 -36.55 -16.98
CA ARG A 142 10.14 -37.75 -16.71
C ARG A 142 9.19 -37.56 -15.52
N TRP A 143 9.64 -36.91 -14.45
CA TRP A 143 8.81 -36.62 -13.27
C TRP A 143 7.68 -35.63 -13.61
N LEU A 144 8.00 -34.52 -14.27
CA LEU A 144 7.03 -33.51 -14.69
C LEU A 144 6.02 -34.06 -15.71
N SER A 145 6.50 -34.82 -16.71
CA SER A 145 5.64 -35.50 -17.69
C SER A 145 4.61 -36.42 -17.01
N HIS A 146 5.06 -37.25 -16.06
CA HIS A 146 4.16 -38.13 -15.31
C HIS A 146 3.18 -37.37 -14.40
N MET A 147 3.63 -36.28 -13.76
CA MET A 147 2.84 -35.48 -12.83
C MET A 147 1.77 -34.64 -13.55
N PHE A 148 2.15 -33.87 -14.57
CA PHE A 148 1.24 -33.02 -15.36
C PHE A 148 0.48 -33.76 -16.47
N ARG A 149 0.65 -35.09 -16.57
CA ARG A 149 -0.01 -36.00 -17.53
C ARG A 149 0.28 -35.72 -19.01
N PHE A 150 1.20 -34.80 -19.29
CA PHE A 150 1.65 -34.43 -20.63
C PHE A 150 2.79 -35.38 -21.05
N MET A 151 2.45 -36.38 -21.87
CA MET A 151 3.38 -37.38 -22.38
C MET A 151 4.15 -36.85 -23.60
N ASP A 152 5.24 -37.52 -23.98
CA ASP A 152 5.97 -37.29 -25.23
C ASP A 152 6.41 -35.81 -25.39
N CYS A 153 6.81 -35.22 -24.26
CA CYS A 153 7.14 -33.82 -24.09
C CYS A 153 8.64 -33.59 -23.84
N SER A 154 9.05 -32.33 -24.03
CA SER A 154 10.35 -31.80 -23.63
C SER A 154 10.16 -30.63 -22.68
N THR A 155 11.15 -30.43 -21.80
CA THR A 155 11.21 -29.32 -20.84
C THR A 155 12.37 -28.38 -21.14
N SER A 156 12.20 -27.11 -20.77
CA SER A 156 13.25 -26.09 -20.68
C SER A 156 12.98 -25.19 -19.45
N TYR A 157 14.03 -24.62 -18.85
CA TYR A 157 13.99 -24.09 -17.47
C TYR A 157 14.52 -22.66 -17.40
N TYR A 158 13.61 -21.71 -17.13
CA TYR A 158 13.82 -20.27 -17.31
C TYR A 158 13.65 -19.50 -15.99
N ARG A 159 14.06 -18.23 -15.97
CA ARG A 159 13.94 -17.35 -14.80
C ARG A 159 12.48 -17.05 -14.47
N ASP A 160 11.68 -16.77 -15.49
CA ASP A 160 10.31 -16.29 -15.37
C ASP A 160 9.41 -16.81 -16.52
N SER A 161 8.11 -16.48 -16.45
CA SER A 161 7.15 -16.86 -17.48
C SER A 161 7.30 -16.09 -18.79
N ALA A 162 7.89 -14.89 -18.81
CA ALA A 162 8.11 -14.12 -20.03
C ALA A 162 9.22 -14.74 -20.89
N GLU A 163 10.28 -15.29 -20.28
CA GLU A 163 11.26 -16.15 -20.97
C GLU A 163 10.60 -17.42 -21.53
N CYS A 164 9.72 -18.09 -20.77
CA CYS A 164 8.95 -19.24 -21.26
C CYS A 164 8.07 -18.88 -22.48
N ILE A 165 7.45 -17.70 -22.49
CA ILE A 165 6.62 -17.20 -23.60
C ILE A 165 7.47 -16.82 -24.82
N LEU A 166 8.61 -16.17 -24.62
CA LEU A 166 9.59 -15.91 -25.68
C LEU A 166 10.03 -17.22 -26.36
N TYR A 167 10.33 -18.26 -25.57
CA TYR A 167 10.71 -19.56 -26.10
C TYR A 167 9.54 -20.35 -26.68
N SER A 168 8.30 -20.20 -26.22
CA SER A 168 7.14 -20.85 -26.84
C SER A 168 6.76 -20.22 -28.19
N VAL A 169 6.94 -18.91 -28.36
CA VAL A 169 6.82 -18.24 -29.68
C VAL A 169 7.98 -18.64 -30.61
N ARG A 170 9.22 -18.77 -30.11
CA ARG A 170 10.32 -19.39 -30.88
C ARG A 170 9.96 -20.83 -31.31
N LEU A 171 9.34 -21.58 -30.40
CA LEU A 171 8.62 -22.84 -30.62
C LEU A 171 7.78 -22.83 -31.92
N ALA A 172 6.79 -21.94 -31.92
CA ALA A 172 5.87 -21.73 -33.03
C ALA A 172 6.57 -21.34 -34.33
N ILE A 173 7.56 -20.43 -34.28
CA ILE A 173 8.33 -19.99 -35.45
C ILE A 173 9.12 -21.15 -36.07
N ALA A 174 9.77 -21.98 -35.25
CA ALA A 174 10.52 -23.14 -35.73
C ALA A 174 9.61 -24.20 -36.38
N ASN A 175 8.43 -24.42 -35.79
CA ASN A 175 7.41 -25.35 -36.28
C ASN A 175 6.71 -24.85 -37.57
N ARG A 176 6.38 -23.55 -37.66
CA ARG A 176 5.65 -22.94 -38.79
C ARG A 176 6.57 -22.55 -39.95
N PHE A 177 7.81 -22.16 -39.67
CA PHE A 177 8.78 -21.72 -40.66
C PHE A 177 10.15 -22.43 -40.47
N PRO A 178 10.28 -23.70 -40.94
CA PRO A 178 11.56 -24.39 -41.04
C PRO A 178 12.59 -23.64 -41.91
N GLU A 179 13.87 -24.02 -41.84
CA GLU A 179 14.94 -23.40 -42.63
C GLU A 179 14.77 -23.55 -44.15
N SER A 180 14.01 -24.56 -44.59
CA SER A 180 13.71 -24.85 -45.99
C SER A 180 12.61 -23.97 -46.60
N VAL A 181 12.25 -22.84 -45.97
CA VAL A 181 11.15 -21.96 -46.41
C VAL A 181 11.71 -20.69 -47.06
N ASP A 182 11.47 -20.54 -48.36
CA ASP A 182 11.81 -19.31 -49.08
C ASP A 182 11.06 -18.08 -48.52
N ASN A 183 11.74 -16.94 -48.50
CA ASN A 183 11.24 -15.67 -47.95
C ASN A 183 10.76 -15.75 -46.48
N ARG A 184 11.29 -16.69 -45.70
CA ARG A 184 11.02 -16.90 -44.26
C ARG A 184 10.92 -15.62 -43.42
N LEU A 185 11.84 -14.66 -43.61
CA LEU A 185 11.83 -13.40 -42.86
C LEU A 185 10.60 -12.53 -43.20
N SER A 186 10.21 -12.46 -44.48
CA SER A 186 9.03 -11.71 -44.92
C SER A 186 7.73 -12.35 -44.43
N GLN A 187 7.65 -13.68 -44.41
CA GLN A 187 6.51 -14.40 -43.83
C GLN A 187 6.42 -14.19 -42.31
N LEU A 188 7.57 -14.17 -41.62
CA LEU A 188 7.65 -13.91 -40.18
C LEU A 188 7.23 -12.48 -39.81
N GLN A 189 7.60 -11.46 -40.60
CA GLN A 189 7.12 -10.08 -40.39
C GLN A 189 5.60 -9.94 -40.53
N ASN A 190 4.96 -10.84 -41.29
CA ASN A 190 3.50 -10.92 -41.41
C ASN A 190 2.85 -11.84 -40.35
N ALA A 191 3.60 -12.45 -39.42
CA ALA A 191 3.07 -13.41 -38.46
C ALA A 191 2.31 -12.73 -37.31
N THR A 192 1.13 -13.25 -36.93
CA THR A 192 0.29 -12.66 -35.87
C THR A 192 0.11 -13.56 -34.64
N LEU A 193 0.08 -12.91 -33.47
CA LEU A 193 0.03 -13.53 -32.14
C LEU A 193 -1.27 -13.09 -31.44
N TYR A 194 -2.05 -14.03 -30.92
CA TYR A 194 -3.37 -13.76 -30.32
C TYR A 194 -3.34 -14.00 -28.82
N ILE A 195 -4.01 -13.12 -28.07
CA ILE A 195 -4.04 -13.10 -26.60
C ILE A 195 -5.38 -12.52 -26.13
N SER A 196 -5.88 -12.92 -24.95
CA SER A 196 -7.15 -12.43 -24.42
C SER A 196 -7.05 -10.99 -23.92
N GLU A 197 -8.19 -10.29 -23.87
CA GLU A 197 -8.32 -8.91 -23.40
C GLU A 197 -7.96 -8.74 -21.91
N ASN A 198 -8.29 -9.73 -21.07
CA ASN A 198 -7.94 -9.74 -19.64
C ASN A 198 -6.46 -10.16 -19.36
N SER A 199 -5.70 -10.59 -20.36
CA SER A 199 -4.34 -11.11 -20.19
C SER A 199 -3.28 -10.00 -20.27
N SER A 200 -2.18 -10.12 -19.52
CA SER A 200 -1.09 -9.13 -19.58
C SER A 200 -0.32 -9.16 -20.91
N LEU A 201 -0.45 -8.10 -21.70
CA LEU A 201 0.27 -7.93 -22.98
C LEU A 201 1.80 -7.86 -22.83
N PHE A 202 2.33 -7.57 -21.64
CA PHE A 202 3.75 -7.24 -21.40
C PHE A 202 4.71 -8.33 -21.91
N ALA A 203 4.42 -9.61 -21.63
CA ALA A 203 5.27 -10.73 -22.04
C ALA A 203 5.32 -10.89 -23.57
N LEU A 204 4.19 -10.74 -24.28
CA LEU A 204 4.16 -10.77 -25.74
C LEU A 204 4.79 -9.52 -26.37
N GLN A 205 4.62 -8.34 -25.78
CA GLN A 205 5.29 -7.12 -26.24
C GLN A 205 6.82 -7.25 -26.16
N ASN A 206 7.34 -7.78 -25.05
CA ASN A 206 8.77 -8.08 -24.89
C ASN A 206 9.23 -9.18 -25.85
N THR A 207 8.44 -10.23 -26.03
CA THR A 207 8.70 -11.29 -27.01
C THR A 207 8.81 -10.75 -28.44
N CYS A 208 7.91 -9.84 -28.84
CA CYS A 208 7.99 -9.16 -30.13
C CYS A 208 9.28 -8.34 -30.27
N ARG A 209 9.64 -7.56 -29.24
CA ARG A 209 10.91 -6.79 -29.20
C ARG A 209 12.14 -7.70 -29.34
N PHE A 210 12.18 -8.85 -28.65
CA PHE A 210 13.29 -9.80 -28.71
C PHE A 210 13.39 -10.60 -30.03
N ILE A 211 12.29 -10.79 -30.75
CA ILE A 211 12.25 -11.52 -32.04
C ILE A 211 12.40 -10.56 -33.24
N GLY A 212 12.15 -9.26 -33.05
CA GLY A 212 12.11 -8.28 -34.14
C GLY A 212 10.76 -8.22 -34.87
N LEU A 213 9.66 -8.55 -34.17
CA LEU A 213 8.29 -8.39 -34.67
C LEU A 213 7.72 -7.03 -34.25
N PRO A 214 6.93 -6.37 -35.11
CA PRO A 214 6.15 -5.19 -34.72
C PRO A 214 5.14 -5.54 -33.62
N VAL A 215 4.94 -4.65 -32.63
CA VAL A 215 3.91 -4.84 -31.59
C VAL A 215 2.49 -4.86 -32.19
N THR A 216 2.30 -4.24 -33.36
CA THR A 216 1.08 -4.30 -34.18
C THR A 216 0.73 -5.69 -34.72
N ASN A 217 1.58 -6.70 -34.51
CA ASN A 217 1.32 -8.09 -34.85
C ASN A 217 0.59 -8.85 -33.72
N ILE A 218 0.51 -8.26 -32.52
CA ILE A 218 -0.33 -8.76 -31.43
C ILE A 218 -1.80 -8.44 -31.75
N ARG A 219 -2.68 -9.37 -31.41
CA ARG A 219 -4.14 -9.32 -31.59
C ARG A 219 -4.79 -9.59 -30.24
N THR A 220 -5.29 -8.54 -29.61
CA THR A 220 -6.13 -8.66 -28.42
C THR A 220 -7.50 -9.16 -28.84
N VAL A 221 -7.90 -10.32 -28.34
CA VAL A 221 -9.20 -10.96 -28.61
C VAL A 221 -10.16 -10.58 -27.49
N PRO A 222 -11.36 -10.06 -27.79
CA PRO A 222 -12.33 -9.67 -26.77
C PRO A 222 -12.74 -10.80 -25.82
N CYS A 223 -13.00 -10.45 -24.57
CA CYS A 223 -13.53 -11.39 -23.59
C CYS A 223 -15.07 -11.54 -23.69
N ASN A 224 -15.57 -12.70 -23.27
CA ASN A 224 -16.99 -12.94 -23.03
C ASN A 224 -17.50 -11.99 -21.93
N VAL A 225 -18.54 -11.21 -22.22
CA VAL A 225 -19.12 -10.24 -21.26
C VAL A 225 -20.40 -10.73 -20.60
N ILE A 226 -21.23 -11.48 -21.33
CA ILE A 226 -22.64 -11.78 -20.97
C ILE A 226 -22.85 -13.24 -20.51
N THR A 227 -21.98 -14.17 -20.91
CA THR A 227 -22.18 -15.61 -20.68
C THR A 227 -21.66 -16.07 -19.31
N VAL A 228 -21.97 -17.31 -18.92
CA VAL A 228 -21.41 -17.98 -17.72
C VAL A 228 -19.87 -18.11 -17.79
N ALA A 229 -19.27 -17.91 -18.97
CA ALA A 229 -17.82 -17.89 -19.18
C ALA A 229 -17.25 -16.46 -19.18
N ARG A 230 -17.84 -15.53 -18.41
CA ARG A 230 -17.40 -14.13 -18.32
C ARG A 230 -15.89 -14.02 -18.06
N GLY A 231 -15.23 -13.12 -18.79
CA GLY A 231 -13.77 -12.88 -18.69
C GLY A 231 -12.88 -13.86 -19.46
N THR A 232 -13.44 -14.93 -20.05
CA THR A 232 -12.71 -15.85 -20.95
C THR A 232 -12.72 -15.35 -22.39
N MET A 233 -11.70 -15.70 -23.18
CA MET A 233 -11.59 -15.36 -24.60
C MET A 233 -12.81 -15.82 -25.42
N ASP A 234 -13.40 -14.95 -26.24
CA ASP A 234 -14.40 -15.39 -27.22
C ASP A 234 -13.72 -16.12 -28.40
N ALA A 235 -13.77 -17.45 -28.39
CA ALA A 235 -13.26 -18.29 -29.46
C ALA A 235 -13.97 -18.06 -30.82
N SER A 236 -15.20 -17.50 -30.81
CA SER A 236 -15.93 -17.11 -32.02
C SER A 236 -15.30 -15.87 -32.66
N GLU A 237 -14.89 -14.89 -31.86
CA GLU A 237 -14.19 -13.70 -32.33
C GLU A 237 -12.74 -14.03 -32.69
N LEU A 238 -12.05 -14.88 -31.92
CA LEU A 238 -10.75 -15.44 -32.31
C LEU A 238 -10.79 -16.03 -33.73
N GLN A 239 -11.83 -16.81 -34.05
CA GLN A 239 -11.98 -17.40 -35.39
C GLN A 239 -12.20 -16.34 -36.47
N LYS A 240 -13.01 -15.31 -36.22
CA LYS A 240 -13.23 -14.18 -37.15
C LYS A 240 -11.96 -13.37 -37.37
N MET A 241 -11.23 -13.05 -36.31
CA MET A 241 -9.97 -12.31 -36.37
C MET A 241 -8.90 -13.08 -37.13
N ILE A 242 -8.77 -14.40 -36.88
CA ILE A 242 -7.86 -15.29 -37.63
C ILE A 242 -8.22 -15.32 -39.12
N ALA A 243 -9.49 -15.47 -39.49
CA ALA A 243 -9.92 -15.45 -40.89
C ALA A 243 -9.59 -14.11 -41.57
N THR A 244 -9.91 -12.99 -40.89
CA THR A 244 -9.64 -11.63 -41.39
C THR A 244 -8.15 -11.36 -41.57
N ASP A 245 -7.30 -11.83 -40.66
CA ASP A 245 -5.84 -11.71 -40.78
C ASP A 245 -5.30 -12.57 -41.94
N VAL A 246 -5.85 -13.76 -42.19
CA VAL A 246 -5.50 -14.60 -43.36
C VAL A 246 -5.90 -13.94 -44.68
N GLU A 247 -7.13 -13.39 -44.76
CA GLU A 247 -7.59 -12.62 -45.92
C GLU A 247 -6.72 -11.37 -46.18
N ALA A 248 -6.21 -10.75 -45.11
CA ALA A 248 -5.25 -9.65 -45.18
C ALA A 248 -3.79 -10.09 -45.47
N GLY A 249 -3.54 -11.36 -45.81
CA GLY A 249 -2.21 -11.87 -46.16
C GLY A 249 -1.23 -12.02 -44.98
N LYS A 250 -1.74 -12.05 -43.76
CA LYS A 250 -0.97 -12.30 -42.53
C LYS A 250 -0.93 -13.79 -42.20
N VAL A 251 -0.04 -14.19 -41.30
CA VAL A 251 0.16 -15.60 -40.93
C VAL A 251 -0.16 -15.79 -39.45
N PRO A 252 -1.38 -16.25 -39.10
CA PRO A 252 -1.68 -16.69 -37.73
C PRO A 252 -0.66 -17.72 -37.26
N LEU A 253 0.04 -17.41 -36.16
CA LEU A 253 1.20 -18.17 -35.69
C LEU A 253 1.01 -18.76 -34.30
N PHE A 254 0.49 -17.97 -33.36
CA PHE A 254 0.47 -18.29 -31.93
C PHE A 254 -0.82 -17.82 -31.26
N VAL A 255 -1.43 -18.66 -30.43
CA VAL A 255 -2.54 -18.31 -29.53
C VAL A 255 -2.11 -18.59 -28.09
N MET A 256 -2.33 -17.60 -27.24
CA MET A 256 -2.12 -17.66 -25.80
C MET A 256 -3.46 -17.82 -25.09
N ALA A 257 -3.65 -18.92 -24.36
CA ALA A 257 -4.87 -19.21 -23.60
C ALA A 257 -4.58 -19.27 -22.09
N ASP A 258 -5.47 -18.68 -21.29
CA ASP A 258 -5.35 -18.61 -19.84
C ASP A 258 -6.20 -19.71 -19.16
N LEU A 259 -5.53 -20.53 -18.34
CA LEU A 259 -6.13 -21.60 -17.56
C LEU A 259 -5.97 -21.29 -16.07
N GLY A 260 -6.85 -20.44 -15.56
CA GLY A 260 -6.72 -19.84 -14.23
C GLY A 260 -5.87 -18.59 -14.33
N SER A 261 -6.44 -17.51 -14.89
CA SER A 261 -5.79 -16.20 -15.01
C SER A 261 -5.19 -15.75 -13.67
N SER A 262 -4.15 -14.91 -13.72
CA SER A 262 -3.59 -14.33 -12.49
C SER A 262 -4.49 -13.28 -11.84
N VAL A 263 -5.45 -12.71 -12.57
CA VAL A 263 -6.29 -11.61 -12.07
C VAL A 263 -7.52 -12.13 -11.37
N CYS A 264 -8.45 -12.77 -12.09
CA CYS A 264 -9.75 -13.25 -11.57
C CYS A 264 -9.93 -14.79 -11.65
N GLY A 265 -8.92 -15.52 -12.12
CA GLY A 265 -8.92 -16.99 -12.16
C GLY A 265 -9.73 -17.60 -13.30
N GLU A 266 -10.04 -16.85 -14.36
CA GLU A 266 -10.79 -17.34 -15.52
C GLU A 266 -10.07 -18.50 -16.24
N VAL A 267 -10.84 -19.40 -16.86
CA VAL A 267 -10.36 -20.57 -17.59
C VAL A 267 -10.97 -20.57 -18.98
N ASP A 268 -10.14 -20.31 -20.00
CA ASP A 268 -10.56 -20.33 -21.40
C ASP A 268 -11.12 -21.69 -21.83
N ASN A 269 -12.08 -21.68 -22.77
CA ASN A 269 -12.64 -22.92 -23.34
C ASN A 269 -11.66 -23.58 -24.31
N LEU A 270 -10.68 -24.25 -23.72
CA LEU A 270 -9.53 -24.85 -24.37
C LEU A 270 -9.90 -25.92 -25.42
N ALA A 271 -11.07 -26.57 -25.27
CA ALA A 271 -11.61 -27.50 -26.28
C ALA A 271 -11.94 -26.76 -27.60
N VAL A 272 -12.61 -25.61 -27.49
CA VAL A 272 -13.03 -24.81 -28.66
C VAL A 272 -11.83 -24.09 -29.25
N ILE A 273 -10.96 -23.50 -28.42
CA ILE A 273 -9.73 -22.83 -28.89
C ILE A 273 -8.81 -23.83 -29.62
N ARG A 274 -8.65 -25.07 -29.12
CA ARG A 274 -7.85 -26.09 -29.84
C ARG A 274 -8.43 -26.43 -31.21
N ASN A 275 -9.76 -26.46 -31.36
CA ASN A 275 -10.38 -26.67 -32.68
C ASN A 275 -10.07 -25.50 -33.64
N VAL A 276 -10.19 -24.24 -33.19
CA VAL A 276 -9.83 -23.06 -34.00
C VAL A 276 -8.34 -23.08 -34.39
N CYS A 277 -7.45 -23.41 -33.44
CA CYS A 277 -6.02 -23.50 -33.68
C CYS A 277 -5.66 -24.61 -34.68
N ASN A 278 -6.29 -25.78 -34.57
CA ASN A 278 -6.08 -26.91 -35.48
C ASN A 278 -6.51 -26.58 -36.92
N LEU A 279 -7.65 -25.90 -37.10
CA LEU A 279 -8.14 -25.50 -38.44
C LEU A 279 -7.19 -24.55 -39.17
N SER A 280 -6.45 -23.72 -38.43
CA SER A 280 -5.55 -22.69 -38.99
C SER A 280 -4.05 -23.04 -38.87
N ASN A 281 -3.73 -24.21 -38.31
CA ASN A 281 -2.38 -24.65 -37.95
C ASN A 281 -1.61 -23.62 -37.09
N VAL A 282 -2.28 -23.11 -36.05
CA VAL A 282 -1.77 -22.12 -35.10
C VAL A 282 -1.27 -22.82 -33.84
N TRP A 283 -0.14 -22.37 -33.30
CA TRP A 283 0.45 -22.93 -32.10
C TRP A 283 -0.33 -22.52 -30.85
N LEU A 284 -0.78 -23.49 -30.04
CA LEU A 284 -1.51 -23.22 -28.79
C LEU A 284 -0.58 -23.30 -27.58
N HIS A 285 -0.42 -22.17 -26.89
CA HIS A 285 0.29 -22.06 -25.61
C HIS A 285 -0.69 -21.80 -24.46
N CYS A 286 -0.53 -22.54 -23.36
CA CYS A 286 -1.34 -22.35 -22.15
C CYS A 286 -0.50 -21.88 -20.96
N GLN A 287 -1.04 -20.93 -20.19
CA GLN A 287 -0.49 -20.55 -18.89
C GLN A 287 -1.60 -20.54 -17.82
N GLY A 288 -1.27 -20.09 -16.61
CA GLY A 288 -2.24 -19.91 -15.54
C GLY A 288 -2.19 -21.00 -14.47
N HIS A 289 -2.83 -20.72 -13.35
CA HIS A 289 -2.71 -21.47 -12.11
C HIS A 289 -3.49 -22.79 -12.10
N CYS A 290 -4.57 -22.92 -12.87
CA CYS A 290 -5.33 -24.17 -12.94
C CYS A 290 -4.54 -25.34 -13.56
N LEU A 291 -3.45 -25.06 -14.30
CA LEU A 291 -2.48 -26.08 -14.71
C LEU A 291 -1.92 -26.89 -13.54
N ALA A 292 -1.82 -26.29 -12.34
CA ALA A 292 -1.37 -26.99 -11.13
C ALA A 292 -2.32 -28.14 -10.73
N ALA A 293 -3.62 -28.06 -11.05
CA ALA A 293 -4.60 -29.09 -10.71
C ALA A 293 -4.34 -30.44 -11.41
N LEU A 294 -3.57 -30.43 -12.51
CA LEU A 294 -3.11 -31.65 -13.19
C LEU A 294 -2.25 -32.53 -12.26
N ALA A 295 -1.37 -31.91 -11.45
CA ALA A 295 -0.48 -32.60 -10.53
C ALA A 295 -1.24 -33.30 -9.38
N VAL A 296 -2.30 -32.64 -8.87
CA VAL A 296 -3.13 -33.14 -7.76
C VAL A 296 -4.05 -34.29 -8.18
N THR A 297 -4.36 -34.41 -9.47
CA THR A 297 -5.36 -35.37 -9.96
C THR A 297 -4.84 -36.81 -9.91
N LYS A 298 -5.32 -37.55 -8.90
CA LYS A 298 -5.02 -38.98 -8.68
C LYS A 298 -5.97 -39.91 -9.47
N GLY A 299 -7.16 -39.44 -9.85
CA GLY A 299 -8.08 -40.14 -10.75
C GLY A 299 -7.65 -40.15 -12.22
N THR A 300 -8.34 -40.95 -13.05
CA THR A 300 -8.07 -41.03 -14.49
C THR A 300 -8.47 -39.74 -15.21
N LEU A 301 -7.48 -38.94 -15.60
CA LEU A 301 -7.69 -37.70 -16.37
C LEU A 301 -7.91 -37.99 -17.86
N THR A 302 -9.06 -37.61 -18.38
CA THR A 302 -9.43 -37.75 -19.80
C THR A 302 -9.19 -36.46 -20.60
N GLY A 303 -8.95 -36.59 -21.91
CA GLY A 303 -8.84 -35.48 -22.87
C GLY A 303 -7.45 -34.83 -22.99
N ILE A 304 -6.76 -34.56 -21.87
CA ILE A 304 -5.61 -33.63 -21.78
C ILE A 304 -4.50 -33.79 -22.85
N LYS A 305 -4.22 -35.02 -23.32
CA LYS A 305 -3.08 -35.32 -24.22
C LYS A 305 -3.16 -34.67 -25.62
N ALA A 306 -4.34 -34.24 -26.07
CA ALA A 306 -4.54 -33.74 -27.44
C ALA A 306 -4.33 -32.21 -27.60
N ILE A 307 -4.01 -31.50 -26.51
CA ILE A 307 -4.57 -30.17 -26.30
C ILE A 307 -3.55 -29.02 -26.48
N PRO A 308 -2.70 -28.63 -25.51
CA PRO A 308 -1.69 -27.61 -25.76
C PRO A 308 -0.54 -28.14 -26.62
N ASP A 309 0.06 -27.28 -27.45
CA ASP A 309 1.38 -27.55 -28.04
C ASP A 309 2.50 -27.23 -27.04
N SER A 310 2.23 -26.33 -26.10
CA SER A 310 3.11 -26.01 -24.95
C SER A 310 2.35 -25.42 -23.76
N MET A 311 2.91 -25.55 -22.56
CA MET A 311 2.39 -24.93 -21.34
C MET A 311 3.52 -24.37 -20.46
N THR A 312 3.23 -23.27 -19.75
CA THR A 312 4.15 -22.66 -18.78
C THR A 312 3.75 -23.05 -17.35
N LEU A 313 4.66 -23.67 -16.60
CA LEU A 313 4.46 -24.08 -15.21
C LEU A 313 5.24 -23.18 -14.26
N ASN A 314 4.51 -22.45 -13.42
CA ASN A 314 5.08 -21.49 -12.45
C ASN A 314 5.34 -22.19 -11.10
N LEU A 315 6.25 -23.17 -11.10
CA LEU A 315 6.44 -24.08 -9.96
C LEU A 315 6.91 -23.37 -8.67
N GLY A 316 7.71 -22.30 -8.77
CA GLY A 316 8.09 -21.47 -7.61
C GLY A 316 6.87 -20.87 -6.92
N ASN A 317 6.08 -20.10 -7.67
CA ASN A 317 4.78 -19.56 -7.23
C ASN A 317 3.84 -20.61 -6.60
N TRP A 318 3.67 -21.78 -7.25
CA TRP A 318 2.74 -22.81 -6.78
C TRP A 318 3.23 -23.54 -5.51
N LEU A 319 4.54 -23.51 -5.26
CA LEU A 319 5.17 -24.09 -4.08
C LEU A 319 5.63 -23.04 -3.07
N GLY A 320 5.38 -21.74 -3.31
CA GLY A 320 5.78 -20.61 -2.48
C GLY A 320 7.29 -20.29 -2.44
N MET A 321 8.13 -21.21 -2.92
CA MET A 321 9.59 -21.13 -2.83
C MET A 321 10.25 -20.17 -3.81
N SER A 322 11.24 -19.44 -3.31
CA SER A 322 12.25 -18.71 -4.10
C SER A 322 13.27 -19.66 -4.76
N GLY A 323 13.88 -19.23 -5.86
CA GLY A 323 14.97 -19.98 -6.52
C GLY A 323 14.52 -21.16 -7.40
N VAL A 324 13.23 -21.43 -7.54
CA VAL A 324 12.69 -22.44 -8.47
C VAL A 324 12.51 -21.82 -9.86
N PRO A 325 13.03 -22.43 -10.94
CA PRO A 325 12.82 -21.94 -12.30
C PRO A 325 11.35 -22.09 -12.74
N CYS A 326 10.92 -21.19 -13.62
CA CYS A 326 9.72 -21.40 -14.44
C CYS A 326 10.00 -22.50 -15.47
N VAL A 327 9.03 -23.39 -15.72
CA VAL A 327 9.24 -24.53 -16.64
C VAL A 327 8.33 -24.43 -17.85
N LEU A 328 8.93 -24.34 -19.03
CA LEU A 328 8.23 -24.51 -20.30
C LEU A 328 8.19 -26.00 -20.64
N MET A 329 7.00 -26.60 -20.66
CA MET A 329 6.75 -27.92 -21.23
C MET A 329 6.20 -27.77 -22.65
N TYR A 330 6.68 -28.56 -23.61
CA TYR A 330 6.25 -28.51 -25.00
C TYR A 330 6.26 -29.89 -25.65
N LYS A 331 5.44 -30.08 -26.70
CA LYS A 331 5.47 -31.30 -27.51
C LYS A 331 6.88 -31.52 -28.07
N GLN A 332 7.34 -32.76 -28.13
CA GLN A 332 8.71 -33.05 -28.58
C GLN A 332 8.93 -32.57 -30.03
N ILE A 333 10.00 -31.79 -30.23
CA ILE A 333 10.41 -31.19 -31.51
C ILE A 333 11.82 -31.70 -31.87
N PRO A 334 12.14 -31.94 -33.16
CA PRO A 334 13.48 -32.36 -33.58
C PRO A 334 14.58 -31.37 -33.16
N THR A 335 15.72 -31.87 -32.70
CA THR A 335 16.81 -31.04 -32.16
C THR A 335 17.34 -29.99 -33.15
N SER A 336 17.27 -30.26 -34.46
CA SER A 336 17.64 -29.31 -35.52
C SER A 336 16.76 -28.06 -35.58
N MET A 337 15.55 -28.10 -35.04
CA MET A 337 14.68 -26.93 -34.89
C MET A 337 14.96 -26.14 -33.60
N LEU A 338 15.67 -26.71 -32.64
CA LEU A 338 16.07 -26.02 -31.39
C LEU A 338 17.34 -25.18 -31.60
N THR A 339 18.28 -25.67 -32.41
CA THR A 339 19.52 -24.96 -32.81
C THR A 339 19.28 -23.69 -33.62
N LEU A 340 18.04 -23.44 -34.02
CA LEU A 340 17.60 -22.23 -34.75
C LEU A 340 17.68 -20.95 -33.90
N PHE A 341 17.64 -21.07 -32.57
CA PHE A 341 17.70 -19.95 -31.63
C PHE A 341 18.72 -20.15 -30.49
N ASP A 342 19.05 -21.39 -30.13
CA ASP A 342 20.06 -21.70 -29.12
C ASP A 342 21.39 -22.17 -29.75
N VAL A 343 22.49 -21.52 -29.36
CA VAL A 343 23.87 -21.92 -29.77
C VAL A 343 24.27 -23.26 -29.13
N ASP A 344 23.68 -23.62 -27.99
CA ASP A 344 23.94 -24.87 -27.28
C ASP A 344 22.66 -25.50 -26.71
N PRO A 345 21.98 -26.40 -27.46
CA PRO A 345 20.72 -27.01 -27.00
C PRO A 345 20.90 -28.02 -25.85
N ILE A 346 22.15 -28.31 -25.45
CA ILE A 346 22.51 -29.30 -24.41
C ILE A 346 22.76 -28.61 -23.06
N LEU A 347 23.31 -27.39 -23.06
CA LEU A 347 23.66 -26.65 -21.84
C LEU A 347 22.84 -25.37 -21.63
N SER A 348 22.38 -24.69 -22.70
CA SER A 348 21.59 -23.44 -22.60
C SER A 348 20.34 -23.67 -21.75
N ASN A 349 20.23 -22.94 -20.63
CA ASN A 349 19.06 -22.95 -19.74
C ASN A 349 18.58 -24.36 -19.32
N ARG A 350 19.55 -25.28 -19.16
CA ARG A 350 19.32 -26.66 -18.68
C ARG A 350 19.97 -26.96 -17.33
N LEU A 351 21.06 -26.28 -16.97
CA LEU A 351 21.68 -26.42 -15.64
C LEU A 351 20.82 -25.79 -14.53
N THR A 352 19.98 -24.81 -14.87
CA THR A 352 18.91 -24.24 -14.04
C THR A 352 17.90 -25.29 -13.55
N ALA A 353 17.77 -26.44 -14.22
CA ALA A 353 16.94 -27.55 -13.77
C ALA A 353 17.40 -28.16 -12.42
N LEU A 354 18.65 -27.91 -12.00
CA LEU A 354 19.22 -28.52 -10.80
C LEU A 354 18.46 -28.13 -9.52
N SER A 355 18.04 -26.88 -9.32
CA SER A 355 17.30 -26.49 -8.10
C SER A 355 15.96 -27.20 -8.02
N LEU A 356 15.20 -27.24 -9.12
CA LEU A 356 13.95 -27.99 -9.20
C LEU A 356 14.17 -29.52 -9.02
N TRP A 357 15.23 -30.08 -9.60
CA TRP A 357 15.57 -31.50 -9.44
C TRP A 357 15.86 -31.86 -7.98
N THR A 358 16.56 -30.99 -7.24
CA THR A 358 16.77 -31.15 -5.80
C THR A 358 15.45 -31.05 -5.03
N ILE A 359 14.68 -29.97 -5.22
CA ILE A 359 13.42 -29.71 -4.53
C ILE A 359 12.39 -30.85 -4.71
N MET A 360 12.24 -31.36 -5.94
CA MET A 360 11.32 -32.47 -6.23
C MET A 360 11.68 -33.77 -5.50
N GLN A 361 12.93 -33.94 -5.08
CA GLN A 361 13.36 -35.07 -4.24
C GLN A 361 13.18 -34.78 -2.76
N THR A 362 13.44 -33.55 -2.30
CA THR A 362 13.27 -33.13 -0.90
C THR A 362 11.80 -33.17 -0.46
N MET A 363 10.88 -32.59 -1.25
CA MET A 363 9.45 -32.63 -0.94
C MET A 363 8.79 -33.97 -1.29
N GLY A 364 9.21 -34.59 -2.40
CA GLY A 364 8.49 -35.72 -3.00
C GLY A 364 7.14 -35.33 -3.61
N VAL A 365 6.53 -36.28 -4.35
CA VAL A 365 5.33 -36.03 -5.15
C VAL A 365 4.07 -35.77 -4.33
N ASP A 366 3.91 -36.44 -3.19
CA ASP A 366 2.69 -36.30 -2.37
C ASP A 366 2.65 -34.95 -1.64
N ALA A 367 3.77 -34.43 -1.10
CA ALA A 367 3.79 -33.11 -0.47
C ALA A 367 3.56 -31.99 -1.50
N ILE A 368 4.17 -32.08 -2.69
CA ILE A 368 3.89 -31.18 -3.82
C ILE A 368 2.40 -31.21 -4.19
N SER A 369 1.81 -32.40 -4.28
CA SER A 369 0.38 -32.56 -4.61
C SER A 369 -0.53 -32.02 -3.50
N GLU A 370 -0.18 -32.21 -2.23
CA GLU A 370 -0.97 -31.78 -1.09
C GLU A 370 -0.91 -30.27 -0.88
N ARG A 371 0.27 -29.64 -1.05
CA ARG A 371 0.40 -28.17 -1.02
C ARG A 371 -0.46 -27.53 -2.11
N ILE A 372 -0.39 -28.05 -3.34
CA ILE A 372 -1.22 -27.55 -4.44
C ILE A 372 -2.72 -27.83 -4.17
N PHE A 373 -3.07 -28.96 -3.55
CA PHE A 373 -4.45 -29.24 -3.11
C PHE A 373 -4.95 -28.18 -2.11
N MET A 374 -4.19 -27.92 -1.04
CA MET A 374 -4.54 -26.95 0.00
C MET A 374 -4.67 -25.53 -0.55
N ALA A 375 -3.84 -25.16 -1.53
CA ALA A 375 -3.96 -23.87 -2.21
C ALA A 375 -5.32 -23.74 -2.92
N PHE A 376 -5.74 -24.72 -3.73
CA PHE A 376 -7.07 -24.73 -4.35
C PHE A 376 -8.21 -24.84 -3.33
N ASP A 377 -8.06 -25.61 -2.27
CA ASP A 377 -9.11 -25.83 -1.27
C ASP A 377 -9.33 -24.58 -0.40
N SER A 378 -8.26 -23.87 -0.03
CA SER A 378 -8.35 -22.59 0.69
C SER A 378 -9.11 -21.52 -0.12
N CYS A 379 -8.92 -21.45 -1.44
CA CYS A 379 -9.72 -20.59 -2.32
C CYS A 379 -11.20 -20.98 -2.33
N ARG A 380 -11.51 -22.28 -2.29
CA ARG A 380 -12.90 -22.77 -2.21
C ARG A 380 -13.55 -22.44 -0.87
N GLN A 381 -12.82 -22.58 0.24
CA GLN A 381 -13.29 -22.23 1.59
C GLN A 381 -13.51 -20.71 1.72
N MET A 382 -12.54 -19.90 1.27
CA MET A 382 -12.65 -18.44 1.21
C MET A 382 -13.86 -18.00 0.38
N HIS A 383 -14.06 -18.57 -0.82
CA HIS A 383 -15.25 -18.28 -1.62
C HIS A 383 -16.56 -18.69 -0.91
N GLU A 384 -16.62 -19.87 -0.29
CA GLU A 384 -17.85 -20.32 0.38
C GLU A 384 -18.20 -19.41 1.56
N MET A 385 -17.20 -18.99 2.34
CA MET A 385 -17.35 -18.02 3.43
C MET A 385 -17.84 -16.66 2.88
N LEU A 386 -17.12 -16.06 1.92
CA LEU A 386 -17.49 -14.74 1.35
C LEU A 386 -18.89 -14.76 0.72
N SER A 387 -19.34 -15.90 0.20
CA SER A 387 -20.69 -16.04 -0.40
C SER A 387 -21.84 -16.07 0.62
N LYS A 388 -21.54 -16.08 1.93
CA LYS A 388 -22.53 -15.98 3.02
C LYS A 388 -22.69 -14.55 3.54
N ILE A 389 -21.70 -13.68 3.30
CA ILE A 389 -21.68 -12.29 3.80
C ILE A 389 -22.54 -11.39 2.89
N GLU A 390 -23.47 -10.65 3.48
CA GLU A 390 -24.32 -9.69 2.75
C GLU A 390 -23.53 -8.45 2.32
N GLY A 391 -23.72 -7.96 1.09
CA GLY A 391 -23.00 -6.80 0.55
C GLY A 391 -21.59 -7.09 0.00
N VAL A 392 -21.10 -8.33 0.12
CA VAL A 392 -19.91 -8.81 -0.61
C VAL A 392 -20.30 -9.35 -1.98
N LYS A 393 -19.54 -8.97 -2.99
CA LYS A 393 -19.67 -9.45 -4.37
C LYS A 393 -18.38 -10.12 -4.81
N ILE A 394 -18.49 -11.37 -5.24
CA ILE A 394 -17.35 -12.17 -5.73
C ILE A 394 -17.34 -12.12 -7.26
N TRP A 395 -16.19 -11.77 -7.84
CA TRP A 395 -15.96 -11.74 -9.30
C TRP A 395 -15.27 -13.01 -9.82
N SER A 396 -14.42 -13.63 -9.00
CA SER A 396 -13.82 -14.93 -9.32
C SER A 396 -14.89 -16.01 -9.47
N LYS A 397 -14.66 -16.99 -10.35
CA LYS A 397 -15.64 -18.04 -10.67
C LYS A 397 -16.07 -18.86 -9.44
N ALA A 398 -17.38 -19.01 -9.26
CA ALA A 398 -17.96 -19.87 -8.23
C ALA A 398 -17.56 -21.36 -8.35
N PRO A 399 -17.32 -22.06 -7.22
CA PRO A 399 -16.88 -23.45 -7.24
C PRO A 399 -17.99 -24.34 -7.78
N ARG A 400 -17.67 -25.11 -8.83
CA ARG A 400 -18.59 -26.12 -9.37
C ARG A 400 -18.88 -27.17 -8.29
N GLN A 401 -20.08 -27.11 -7.71
CA GLN A 401 -20.57 -28.09 -6.74
C GLN A 401 -21.20 -29.27 -7.49
N GLU A 402 -20.53 -30.42 -7.50
CA GLU A 402 -21.21 -31.68 -7.79
C GLU A 402 -21.97 -32.15 -6.54
N ALA A 403 -23.27 -32.42 -6.68
CA ALA A 403 -24.13 -32.76 -5.56
C ALA A 403 -23.58 -33.94 -4.74
N GLY A 404 -23.24 -33.68 -3.47
CA GLY A 404 -22.80 -34.70 -2.51
C GLY A 404 -21.34 -35.16 -2.59
N LYS A 405 -20.45 -34.46 -3.30
CA LYS A 405 -19.00 -34.79 -3.34
C LYS A 405 -18.12 -33.62 -2.87
N SER A 406 -17.11 -33.93 -2.05
CA SER A 406 -16.02 -32.99 -1.76
C SER A 406 -15.06 -32.86 -2.95
N PHE A 407 -14.30 -31.75 -3.00
CA PHE A 407 -13.31 -31.52 -4.05
C PHE A 407 -12.24 -32.63 -4.09
N ARG A 408 -11.78 -33.10 -2.93
CA ARG A 408 -10.86 -34.24 -2.81
C ARG A 408 -11.44 -35.55 -3.35
N ALA A 409 -12.75 -35.79 -3.16
CA ALA A 409 -13.42 -36.96 -3.75
C ALA A 409 -13.52 -36.85 -5.29
N LEU A 410 -13.76 -35.65 -5.81
CA LEU A 410 -13.76 -35.37 -7.25
C LEU A 410 -12.39 -35.65 -7.90
N LEU A 411 -11.29 -35.16 -7.31
CA LEU A 411 -9.91 -35.36 -7.80
C LEU A 411 -9.40 -36.81 -7.77
N ASN A 412 -9.99 -37.64 -6.90
CA ASN A 412 -9.73 -39.09 -6.84
C ASN A 412 -10.56 -39.89 -7.86
N SER A 413 -11.61 -39.29 -8.43
CA SER A 413 -12.49 -39.95 -9.41
C SER A 413 -12.04 -39.72 -10.86
N PRO A 414 -12.42 -40.57 -11.83
CA PRO A 414 -12.17 -40.32 -13.25
C PRO A 414 -12.83 -39.00 -13.69
N ILE A 415 -12.03 -38.09 -14.25
CA ILE A 415 -12.43 -36.70 -14.51
C ILE A 415 -12.01 -36.25 -15.91
N ASN A 416 -12.73 -35.28 -16.46
CA ASN A 416 -12.34 -34.59 -17.69
C ASN A 416 -11.61 -33.28 -17.36
N TYR A 417 -10.54 -32.97 -18.09
CA TYR A 417 -9.74 -31.77 -17.85
C TYR A 417 -10.56 -30.46 -17.85
N CYS A 418 -11.63 -30.34 -18.64
CA CYS A 418 -12.54 -29.19 -18.56
C CYS A 418 -13.16 -29.10 -17.15
N ILE A 419 -13.76 -30.19 -16.67
CA ILE A 419 -14.41 -30.24 -15.35
C ILE A 419 -13.38 -30.00 -14.23
N LEU A 420 -12.15 -30.50 -14.39
CA LEU A 420 -11.04 -30.26 -13.45
C LEU A 420 -10.71 -28.77 -13.34
N PHE A 421 -10.36 -28.11 -14.45
CA PHE A 421 -10.04 -26.68 -14.44
C PHE A 421 -11.25 -25.81 -14.08
N GLU A 422 -12.46 -26.23 -14.45
CA GLU A 422 -13.70 -25.57 -14.02
C GLU A 422 -13.99 -25.66 -12.52
N SER A 423 -13.42 -26.63 -11.80
CA SER A 423 -13.70 -26.92 -10.38
C SER A 423 -12.57 -26.50 -9.43
N ALA A 424 -11.40 -26.20 -9.97
CA ALA A 424 -10.22 -25.72 -9.27
C ALA A 424 -10.17 -24.18 -9.32
N ILE A 425 -10.30 -23.51 -8.16
CA ILE A 425 -10.26 -22.04 -8.07
C ILE A 425 -8.86 -21.62 -7.61
N PRO A 426 -8.07 -20.89 -8.42
CA PRO A 426 -6.71 -20.50 -8.04
C PRO A 426 -6.62 -19.12 -7.35
N VAL A 427 -7.66 -18.32 -7.49
CA VAL A 427 -7.71 -16.92 -7.06
C VAL A 427 -9.14 -16.63 -6.64
N VAL A 428 -9.33 -15.92 -5.52
CA VAL A 428 -10.63 -15.34 -5.15
C VAL A 428 -10.52 -13.83 -5.28
N VAL A 429 -11.44 -13.21 -6.01
CA VAL A 429 -11.53 -11.74 -6.14
C VAL A 429 -12.89 -11.30 -5.68
N PHE A 430 -12.93 -10.34 -4.77
CA PHE A 430 -14.16 -9.81 -4.20
C PHE A 430 -14.08 -8.30 -4.01
N GLN A 431 -15.25 -7.69 -3.88
CA GLN A 431 -15.43 -6.30 -3.48
C GLN A 431 -16.65 -6.18 -2.56
N PHE A 432 -16.68 -5.13 -1.76
CA PHE A 432 -17.93 -4.57 -1.25
C PHE A 432 -18.70 -3.93 -2.42
N ASP A 433 -20.00 -4.23 -2.55
CA ASP A 433 -20.86 -3.69 -3.62
C ASP A 433 -22.03 -2.83 -3.15
N GLY A 434 -22.32 -2.81 -1.85
CA GLY A 434 -23.33 -1.95 -1.24
C GLY A 434 -24.78 -2.18 -1.69
N THR A 435 -25.09 -3.23 -2.45
CA THR A 435 -26.40 -3.40 -3.13
C THR A 435 -27.61 -3.61 -2.22
N CYS A 436 -27.40 -3.69 -0.90
CA CYS A 436 -28.47 -3.71 0.10
C CYS A 436 -28.86 -2.29 0.59
N ALA A 437 -28.13 -1.25 0.21
CA ALA A 437 -28.59 0.14 0.36
C ALA A 437 -29.69 0.48 -0.67
N GLU A 438 -29.47 0.18 -1.95
CA GLU A 438 -30.38 0.57 -3.04
C GLU A 438 -31.78 -0.05 -2.93
N LYS A 439 -31.88 -1.32 -2.51
CA LYS A 439 -33.17 -2.01 -2.28
C LYS A 439 -34.05 -1.33 -1.23
N ASN A 440 -33.41 -0.68 -0.24
CA ASN A 440 -34.08 0.06 0.83
C ASN A 440 -34.34 1.54 0.48
N ALA A 441 -33.69 2.08 -0.55
CA ALA A 441 -34.03 3.37 -1.14
C ALA A 441 -35.24 3.25 -2.08
N ALA A 442 -35.19 2.29 -3.03
CA ALA A 442 -36.23 2.07 -4.03
C ALA A 442 -37.60 1.68 -3.45
N THR A 443 -37.66 1.23 -2.20
CA THR A 443 -38.91 0.90 -1.49
C THR A 443 -39.58 2.10 -0.82
N ASN A 444 -38.90 3.24 -0.68
CA ASN A 444 -39.46 4.45 -0.05
C ASN A 444 -40.01 5.49 -1.06
N GLU A 445 -39.64 5.44 -2.33
CA GLU A 445 -40.15 6.39 -3.34
C GLU A 445 -41.44 5.93 -4.04
N VAL A 446 -41.78 4.63 -4.02
CA VAL A 446 -42.93 4.07 -4.76
C VAL A 446 -44.22 4.02 -3.92
N THR A 447 -44.52 5.10 -3.19
CA THR A 447 -45.82 5.29 -2.52
C THR A 447 -46.50 6.63 -2.86
N ALA A 448 -46.11 7.27 -3.97
CA ALA A 448 -46.58 8.60 -4.37
C ALA A 448 -47.24 8.72 -5.76
N SER A 449 -47.69 7.63 -6.41
CA SER A 449 -48.69 7.74 -7.50
C SER A 449 -49.36 6.40 -7.85
N VAL A 450 -50.70 6.37 -7.87
CA VAL A 450 -51.50 5.29 -8.47
C VAL A 450 -52.14 5.84 -9.75
N GLY A 451 -51.83 5.27 -10.92
CA GLY A 451 -52.28 5.85 -12.19
C GLY A 451 -52.03 5.00 -13.46
N SER A 452 -52.86 3.98 -13.67
CA SER A 452 -53.14 3.26 -14.94
C SER A 452 -52.00 2.54 -15.70
N GLU A 453 -52.30 1.31 -16.12
CA GLU A 453 -51.53 0.51 -17.09
C GLU A 453 -51.81 0.98 -18.54
N ALA A 454 -50.79 0.92 -19.41
CA ALA A 454 -50.93 0.59 -20.84
C ALA A 454 -49.55 0.37 -21.51
N ASP A 455 -49.40 -0.70 -22.30
CA ASP A 455 -48.32 -0.83 -23.29
C ASP A 455 -48.50 0.17 -24.45
N VAL A 456 -47.40 0.56 -25.12
CA VAL A 456 -47.25 0.48 -26.59
C VAL A 456 -45.83 0.84 -27.05
N LEU A 457 -45.33 0.11 -28.05
CA LEU A 457 -44.07 0.35 -28.76
C LEU A 457 -44.27 1.37 -29.91
N VAL A 458 -43.46 2.43 -29.99
CA VAL A 458 -43.34 3.29 -31.19
C VAL A 458 -41.90 3.79 -31.36
N GLU A 459 -41.34 3.63 -32.57
CA GLU A 459 -40.10 4.27 -33.01
C GLU A 459 -40.37 5.68 -33.60
N SER A 460 -39.62 6.70 -33.19
CA SER A 460 -39.45 7.96 -33.94
C SER A 460 -38.20 8.69 -33.42
N GLN A 461 -37.10 8.72 -34.19
CA GLN A 461 -36.79 9.74 -35.20
C GLN A 461 -36.56 11.16 -34.64
N LEU A 462 -35.29 11.53 -34.54
CA LEU A 462 -34.80 12.90 -34.34
C LEU A 462 -34.95 13.76 -35.62
N PRO A 463 -35.16 15.08 -35.49
CA PRO A 463 -34.61 16.07 -36.40
C PRO A 463 -33.24 16.57 -35.92
N SER A 464 -32.37 16.97 -36.85
CA SER A 464 -31.04 17.56 -36.58
C SER A 464 -31.08 19.09 -36.42
N ASP A 465 -30.04 19.67 -35.82
CA ASP A 465 -29.08 20.56 -36.53
C ASP A 465 -27.98 21.14 -35.58
N ALA A 466 -26.98 21.81 -36.16
CA ALA A 466 -25.89 22.58 -35.52
C ALA A 466 -24.67 21.84 -34.86
N VAL A 467 -23.71 21.43 -35.70
CA VAL A 467 -22.30 21.93 -35.77
C VAL A 467 -21.84 22.84 -34.60
N ASP A 468 -20.67 22.74 -33.94
CA ASP A 468 -19.36 22.04 -34.12
C ASP A 468 -18.85 21.66 -32.68
N SER A 469 -17.84 20.84 -32.36
CA SER A 469 -16.49 20.66 -32.94
C SER A 469 -15.81 19.37 -32.41
N LYS A 470 -14.55 19.10 -32.80
CA LYS A 470 -13.85 17.82 -32.55
C LYS A 470 -13.02 17.78 -31.26
N THR A 471 -13.28 16.77 -30.43
CA THR A 471 -12.24 15.96 -29.76
C THR A 471 -12.48 14.48 -30.05
N LYS A 472 -11.46 13.64 -29.89
CA LYS A 472 -11.58 12.17 -29.92
C LYS A 472 -11.42 11.67 -28.50
N ASP A 473 -12.45 11.03 -27.98
CA ASP A 473 -12.38 10.29 -26.72
C ASP A 473 -12.50 8.79 -26.98
N GLU A 474 -11.79 8.00 -26.16
CA GLU A 474 -11.71 6.54 -26.25
C GLU A 474 -12.95 5.86 -25.63
N PRO A 475 -13.25 4.59 -25.95
CA PRO A 475 -14.45 3.90 -25.45
C PRO A 475 -14.30 3.52 -23.96
N THR A 476 -14.48 4.48 -23.05
CA THR A 476 -14.43 4.27 -21.59
C THR A 476 -15.71 3.63 -21.06
N SER A 477 -15.98 2.37 -21.41
CA SER A 477 -17.06 1.58 -20.79
C SER A 477 -16.64 0.98 -19.44
N LYS A 478 -16.19 1.82 -18.50
CA LYS A 478 -16.16 1.45 -17.08
C LYS A 478 -17.60 1.18 -16.64
N SER A 479 -17.86 0.06 -15.97
CA SER A 479 -19.21 -0.19 -15.45
C SER A 479 -19.51 0.76 -14.28
N ASN A 480 -20.79 1.11 -14.07
CA ASN A 480 -21.22 2.13 -13.09
C ASN A 480 -21.09 1.66 -11.64
N ILE A 481 -19.85 1.48 -11.18
CA ILE A 481 -19.49 1.47 -9.77
C ILE A 481 -19.07 2.91 -9.44
N SER A 482 -19.73 3.52 -8.45
CA SER A 482 -19.37 4.88 -8.02
C SER A 482 -17.95 4.88 -7.46
N SER A 483 -17.18 5.92 -7.76
CA SER A 483 -15.83 6.13 -7.19
C SER A 483 -15.83 6.11 -5.67
N TYR A 484 -16.98 6.34 -5.01
CA TYR A 484 -17.15 6.12 -3.59
C TYR A 484 -16.91 4.66 -3.17
N PHE A 485 -17.45 3.67 -3.89
CA PHE A 485 -17.24 2.26 -3.58
C PHE A 485 -15.81 1.80 -3.88
N ASP A 486 -15.14 2.34 -4.89
CA ASP A 486 -13.70 2.10 -5.13
C ASP A 486 -12.84 2.47 -3.91
N ARG A 487 -13.23 3.52 -3.20
CA ARG A 487 -12.53 4.03 -2.01
C ARG A 487 -12.87 3.24 -0.75
N LEU A 488 -14.13 2.85 -0.58
CA LEU A 488 -14.52 1.89 0.47
C LEU A 488 -13.77 0.56 0.31
N ASN A 489 -13.59 0.07 -0.93
CA ASN A 489 -12.80 -1.13 -1.22
C ASN A 489 -11.29 -0.93 -1.01
N GLY A 490 -10.76 0.27 -1.29
CA GLY A 490 -9.37 0.62 -0.96
C GLY A 490 -9.10 0.59 0.55
N TRP A 491 -9.99 1.20 1.34
CA TRP A 491 -9.92 1.18 2.82
C TRP A 491 -10.06 -0.24 3.39
N LEU A 492 -11.02 -1.02 2.88
CA LEU A 492 -11.21 -2.42 3.25
C LEU A 492 -9.94 -3.23 2.95
N GLY A 493 -9.36 -3.05 1.76
CA GLY A 493 -8.10 -3.64 1.37
C GLY A 493 -6.97 -3.29 2.34
N GLN A 494 -6.77 -2.00 2.66
CA GLN A 494 -5.71 -1.54 3.57
C GLN A 494 -5.84 -2.16 4.97
N ILE A 495 -7.05 -2.25 5.52
CA ILE A 495 -7.29 -2.91 6.82
C ILE A 495 -7.02 -4.42 6.74
N LEU A 496 -7.46 -5.09 5.67
CA LEU A 496 -7.22 -6.52 5.50
C LEU A 496 -5.72 -6.85 5.28
N LEU A 497 -4.97 -6.02 4.57
CA LEU A 497 -3.51 -6.19 4.44
C LEU A 497 -2.78 -6.01 5.77
N ARG A 498 -3.24 -5.08 6.63
CA ARG A 498 -2.66 -4.83 7.96
C ARG A 498 -3.00 -5.94 8.96
N ASP A 499 -4.29 -6.26 9.09
CA ASP A 499 -4.82 -7.08 10.18
C ASP A 499 -4.96 -8.56 9.83
N CYS A 500 -4.91 -8.92 8.54
CA CYS A 500 -4.99 -10.31 8.05
C CYS A 500 -3.71 -10.76 7.33
N SER A 501 -2.54 -10.32 7.80
CA SER A 501 -1.21 -10.63 7.25
C SER A 501 -0.84 -12.12 7.14
N GLN A 502 -1.65 -13.01 7.72
CA GLN A 502 -1.58 -14.47 7.52
C GLN A 502 -2.09 -14.91 6.12
N LEU A 503 -2.81 -14.03 5.41
CA LEU A 503 -3.28 -14.24 4.05
C LEU A 503 -2.58 -13.29 3.07
N ASN A 504 -2.15 -13.83 1.93
CA ASN A 504 -1.71 -13.03 0.78
C ASN A 504 -2.91 -12.38 0.10
N LEU A 505 -3.29 -11.20 0.63
CA LEU A 505 -4.32 -10.32 0.11
C LEU A 505 -3.66 -9.14 -0.60
N GLU A 506 -4.20 -8.77 -1.76
CA GLU A 506 -3.66 -7.71 -2.62
C GLU A 506 -4.79 -6.81 -3.13
N ILE A 507 -4.57 -5.50 -3.12
CA ILE A 507 -5.51 -4.53 -3.69
C ILE A 507 -5.24 -4.43 -5.19
N ILE A 508 -6.22 -4.83 -6.02
CA ILE A 508 -6.09 -4.80 -7.48
C ILE A 508 -7.07 -3.81 -8.11
N ASN A 509 -6.58 -3.10 -9.14
CA ASN A 509 -7.40 -2.21 -9.97
C ASN A 509 -7.89 -2.97 -11.21
N HIS A 510 -9.12 -3.47 -11.17
CA HIS A 510 -9.71 -4.27 -12.25
C HIS A 510 -10.37 -3.38 -13.31
N SER A 511 -10.02 -3.58 -14.59
CA SER A 511 -10.44 -2.74 -15.73
C SER A 511 -11.96 -2.49 -15.81
N LEU A 512 -12.76 -3.52 -15.54
CA LEU A 512 -14.23 -3.46 -15.59
C LEU A 512 -14.90 -3.13 -14.25
N HIS A 513 -14.17 -3.26 -13.13
CA HIS A 513 -14.76 -3.37 -11.77
C HIS A 513 -14.17 -2.42 -10.73
N GLY A 514 -13.14 -1.64 -11.07
CA GLY A 514 -12.53 -0.70 -10.13
C GLY A 514 -11.69 -1.40 -9.06
N THR A 515 -11.72 -0.91 -7.82
CA THR A 515 -10.91 -1.45 -6.73
C THR A 515 -11.49 -2.76 -6.19
N CYS A 516 -10.72 -3.84 -6.23
CA CYS A 516 -11.10 -5.15 -5.69
C CYS A 516 -9.99 -5.72 -4.79
N ILE A 517 -10.36 -6.61 -3.85
CA ILE A 517 -9.42 -7.38 -3.06
C ILE A 517 -9.22 -8.75 -3.71
N ARG A 518 -7.95 -9.14 -3.94
CA ARG A 518 -7.53 -10.44 -4.48
C ARG A 518 -6.88 -11.28 -3.38
N TYR A 519 -7.39 -12.48 -3.14
CA TYR A 519 -6.70 -13.55 -2.43
C TYR A 519 -6.09 -14.53 -3.43
N SER A 520 -4.79 -14.81 -3.33
CA SER A 520 -4.18 -15.93 -4.06
C SER A 520 -3.08 -16.64 -3.25
N PRO A 521 -3.24 -17.94 -2.94
CA PRO A 521 -2.23 -18.78 -2.28
C PRO A 521 -1.13 -19.29 -3.23
N PHE A 522 -1.15 -18.89 -4.50
CA PHE A 522 -0.16 -19.26 -5.52
C PHE A 522 0.89 -18.13 -5.73
N ALA A 523 1.22 -17.39 -4.67
CA ALA A 523 2.25 -16.36 -4.67
C ALA A 523 3.50 -16.83 -3.88
N PRO A 524 4.71 -16.33 -4.22
CA PRO A 524 5.89 -16.49 -3.39
C PRO A 524 5.70 -15.81 -2.02
N GLY A 525 6.32 -16.34 -0.97
CA GLY A 525 6.31 -15.76 0.38
C GLY A 525 5.62 -16.64 1.44
N TYR A 526 4.75 -17.57 1.02
CA TYR A 526 4.35 -18.70 1.85
C TYR A 526 5.45 -19.78 1.83
N GLY A 527 6.01 -20.15 2.98
CA GLY A 527 6.79 -21.39 3.11
C GLY A 527 5.88 -22.63 3.09
N GLU A 528 6.14 -23.57 4.01
CA GLU A 528 5.29 -24.78 4.18
C GLU A 528 3.84 -24.47 4.61
N LEU A 529 3.64 -23.37 5.35
CA LEU A 529 2.36 -23.00 5.95
C LEU A 529 1.43 -22.26 4.98
N LEU A 530 0.67 -23.03 4.19
CA LEU A 530 -0.60 -22.55 3.63
C LEU A 530 -1.64 -22.37 4.75
N PRO A 531 -2.57 -21.40 4.63
CA PRO A 531 -3.52 -21.09 5.69
C PRO A 531 -4.45 -22.27 6.00
N LEU A 532 -4.52 -22.63 7.28
CA LEU A 532 -5.46 -23.63 7.80
C LEU A 532 -6.90 -23.11 7.72
N SER A 533 -7.88 -24.02 7.70
CA SER A 533 -9.31 -23.66 7.71
C SER A 533 -9.69 -22.71 8.85
N GLU A 534 -9.11 -22.90 10.04
CA GLU A 534 -9.30 -22.03 11.22
C GLU A 534 -8.89 -20.57 10.96
N VAL A 535 -7.83 -20.34 10.16
CA VAL A 535 -7.37 -19.00 9.76
C VAL A 535 -8.36 -18.38 8.76
N ILE A 536 -8.88 -19.17 7.82
CA ILE A 536 -9.83 -18.73 6.80
C ILE A 536 -11.18 -18.37 7.44
N GLU A 537 -11.62 -19.15 8.43
CA GLU A 537 -12.84 -18.86 9.22
C GLU A 537 -12.66 -17.62 10.10
N SER A 538 -11.51 -17.46 10.76
CA SER A 538 -11.20 -16.29 11.59
C SER A 538 -11.13 -14.99 10.76
N VAL A 539 -10.42 -15.00 9.63
CA VAL A 539 -10.38 -13.86 8.71
C VAL A 539 -11.76 -13.62 8.07
N GLY A 540 -12.57 -14.66 7.87
CA GLY A 540 -13.94 -14.51 7.40
C GLY A 540 -14.84 -13.73 8.35
N GLN A 541 -14.80 -14.05 9.65
CA GLN A 541 -15.51 -13.30 10.69
C GLN A 541 -15.02 -11.84 10.78
N PHE A 542 -13.71 -11.61 10.55
CA PHE A 542 -13.17 -10.25 10.49
C PHE A 542 -13.66 -9.48 9.26
N ILE A 543 -13.68 -10.09 8.07
CA ILE A 543 -14.25 -9.49 6.85
C ILE A 543 -15.73 -9.16 7.05
N GLU A 544 -16.50 -10.07 7.64
CA GLU A 544 -17.93 -9.86 7.95
C GLU A 544 -18.13 -8.61 8.82
N ALA A 545 -17.36 -8.47 9.92
CA ALA A 545 -17.40 -7.29 10.79
C ALA A 545 -16.99 -5.98 10.07
N GLN A 546 -15.99 -6.00 9.18
CA GLN A 546 -15.64 -4.81 8.39
C GLN A 546 -16.73 -4.46 7.36
N ILE A 547 -17.42 -5.46 6.80
CA ILE A 547 -18.52 -5.25 5.85
C ILE A 547 -19.76 -4.68 6.58
N GLU A 548 -20.06 -5.08 7.81
CA GLU A 548 -21.10 -4.44 8.62
C GLU A 548 -20.83 -2.94 8.84
N ILE A 549 -19.59 -2.56 9.14
CA ILE A 549 -19.15 -1.16 9.29
C ILE A 549 -19.32 -0.39 7.97
N LEU A 550 -19.02 -1.00 6.83
CA LEU A 550 -19.23 -0.39 5.52
C LEU A 550 -20.71 -0.23 5.16
N LEU A 551 -21.54 -1.25 5.43
CA LEU A 551 -23.00 -1.20 5.25
C LEU A 551 -23.62 -0.10 6.11
N ALA A 552 -23.22 0.02 7.38
CA ALA A 552 -23.61 1.10 8.26
C ALA A 552 -23.17 2.46 7.70
N THR A 553 -21.90 2.63 7.33
CA THR A 553 -21.41 3.90 6.79
C THR A 553 -22.15 4.34 5.52
N VAL A 554 -22.48 3.41 4.60
CA VAL A 554 -23.31 3.70 3.41
C VAL A 554 -24.73 4.11 3.82
N LYS A 555 -25.37 3.38 4.73
CA LYS A 555 -26.74 3.66 5.23
C LYS A 555 -26.83 5.03 5.90
N HIS A 556 -25.87 5.37 6.75
CA HIS A 556 -25.85 6.63 7.50
C HIS A 556 -25.49 7.85 6.61
N LYS A 557 -24.80 7.64 5.47
CA LYS A 557 -24.40 8.71 4.52
C LYS A 557 -25.58 9.55 4.00
N ALA A 558 -26.73 8.94 3.74
CA ALA A 558 -27.92 9.65 3.28
C ALA A 558 -28.45 10.64 4.34
N ARG A 559 -28.53 10.20 5.61
CA ARG A 559 -28.96 11.04 6.74
C ARG A 559 -27.92 12.13 7.05
N PHE A 560 -26.64 11.81 6.98
CA PHE A 560 -25.53 12.77 7.11
C PHE A 560 -25.64 13.90 6.07
N ASN A 561 -25.77 13.56 4.78
CA ASN A 561 -25.91 14.55 3.71
C ASN A 561 -27.14 15.47 3.91
N GLN A 562 -28.26 14.91 4.38
CA GLN A 562 -29.46 15.70 4.71
C GLN A 562 -29.18 16.69 5.86
N LEU A 563 -28.66 16.22 6.99
CA LEU A 563 -28.42 17.04 8.18
C LEU A 563 -27.38 18.14 7.93
N VAL A 564 -26.35 17.85 7.13
CA VAL A 564 -25.36 18.85 6.71
C VAL A 564 -25.98 19.92 5.79
N ALA A 565 -26.97 19.56 4.95
CA ALA A 565 -27.71 20.51 4.12
C ALA A 565 -28.78 21.32 4.90
N GLU A 566 -29.28 20.79 6.01
CA GLU A 566 -30.19 21.48 6.95
C GLU A 566 -29.43 22.45 7.88
N SER A 567 -28.10 22.31 8.04
CA SER A 567 -27.28 23.13 8.92
C SER A 567 -26.84 24.47 8.30
N PRO A 568 -26.99 25.62 9.00
CA PRO A 568 -26.55 26.91 8.47
C PRO A 568 -25.02 27.05 8.39
N VAL A 569 -24.29 26.40 9.29
CA VAL A 569 -22.83 26.57 9.49
C VAL A 569 -21.96 25.45 8.91
N LEU A 570 -22.55 24.39 8.37
CA LEU A 570 -21.81 23.32 7.71
C LEU A 570 -21.95 23.40 6.19
N ARG A 571 -20.93 22.95 5.46
CA ARG A 571 -20.97 22.78 4.00
C ARG A 571 -20.36 21.43 3.64
N LEU A 572 -21.12 20.61 2.91
CA LEU A 572 -20.69 19.27 2.46
C LEU A 572 -19.60 19.39 1.39
N ILE A 573 -18.60 18.50 1.43
CA ILE A 573 -17.51 18.42 0.47
C ILE A 573 -17.34 16.99 0.00
N GLU A 574 -17.24 16.78 -1.31
CA GLU A 574 -16.78 15.53 -1.89
C GLU A 574 -15.26 15.57 -2.06
N LEU A 575 -14.53 15.08 -1.07
CA LEU A 575 -13.08 14.84 -1.22
C LEU A 575 -12.86 13.64 -2.12
N ASN A 576 -11.89 13.73 -3.04
CA ASN A 576 -11.58 12.63 -3.96
C ASN A 576 -10.96 11.42 -3.25
N ASP A 577 -10.14 11.60 -2.21
CA ASP A 577 -9.35 10.50 -1.64
C ASP A 577 -9.92 9.93 -0.33
N TRP A 578 -11.18 10.25 0.02
CA TRP A 578 -11.76 9.86 1.30
C TRP A 578 -12.76 8.69 1.20
N ALA A 579 -12.48 7.65 1.97
CA ALA A 579 -13.38 6.55 2.27
C ALA A 579 -14.00 6.79 3.66
N GLY A 580 -15.30 7.11 3.72
CA GLY A 580 -15.97 7.44 4.98
C GLY A 580 -17.33 8.11 4.80
N LEU A 581 -17.97 8.42 5.93
CA LEU A 581 -19.30 9.02 5.99
C LEU A 581 -19.37 10.32 5.17
N GLY A 582 -18.36 11.18 5.26
CA GLY A 582 -18.26 12.38 4.42
C GLY A 582 -17.16 13.35 4.88
N SER A 583 -17.27 14.60 4.45
CA SER A 583 -16.38 15.69 4.89
C SER A 583 -17.13 17.02 4.85
N VAL A 584 -16.84 17.92 5.80
CA VAL A 584 -17.49 19.24 5.87
C VAL A 584 -16.51 20.35 6.22
N HIS A 585 -16.77 21.56 5.71
CA HIS A 585 -16.22 22.77 6.32
C HIS A 585 -17.17 23.23 7.43
N TYR A 586 -16.61 23.68 8.54
CA TYR A 586 -17.31 24.58 9.46
C TYR A 586 -17.09 26.02 8.96
N VAL A 587 -18.18 26.69 8.57
CA VAL A 587 -18.20 28.04 8.00
C VAL A 587 -19.13 28.91 8.85
N PRO A 588 -18.60 29.87 9.65
CA PRO A 588 -19.44 30.71 10.48
C PRO A 588 -20.33 31.64 9.67
N GLU A 589 -21.50 32.01 10.21
CA GLU A 589 -22.46 32.87 9.52
C GLU A 589 -21.83 34.21 9.05
N GLY A 590 -22.15 34.61 7.82
CA GLY A 590 -21.66 35.85 7.18
C GLY A 590 -20.32 35.73 6.45
N TRP A 591 -19.54 34.66 6.65
CA TRP A 591 -18.22 34.50 6.01
C TRP A 591 -18.24 34.43 4.48
N GLU A 592 -19.35 33.97 3.90
CA GLU A 592 -19.56 33.93 2.43
C GLU A 592 -19.51 35.32 1.77
N THR A 593 -19.59 36.41 2.54
CA THR A 593 -19.43 37.78 2.03
C THR A 593 -17.97 38.27 2.01
N LEU A 594 -17.03 37.50 2.56
CA LEU A 594 -15.64 37.89 2.83
C LEU A 594 -14.63 37.05 2.02
N LEU A 595 -14.83 36.90 0.71
CA LEU A 595 -13.90 36.21 -0.20
C LEU A 595 -12.56 36.97 -0.35
N THR A 596 -11.71 36.86 0.67
CA THR A 596 -10.33 37.35 0.69
C THR A 596 -9.38 36.23 1.14
N ASP A 597 -8.15 36.22 0.65
CA ASP A 597 -7.18 35.17 1.00
C ASP A 597 -6.79 35.21 2.50
N GLN A 598 -6.86 36.40 3.11
CA GLN A 598 -6.71 36.54 4.56
C GLN A 598 -7.86 35.85 5.32
N ALA A 599 -9.11 35.95 4.86
CA ALA A 599 -10.21 35.19 5.44
C ALA A 599 -9.99 33.69 5.25
N LYS A 600 -9.68 33.20 4.03
CA LYS A 600 -9.39 31.78 3.80
C LYS A 600 -8.33 31.22 4.76
N THR A 601 -7.26 31.98 5.00
CA THR A 601 -6.18 31.61 5.93
C THR A 601 -6.70 31.42 7.36
N GLU A 602 -7.58 32.31 7.83
CA GLU A 602 -8.16 32.24 9.16
C GLU A 602 -9.26 31.15 9.28
N LEU A 603 -10.01 30.90 8.21
CA LEU A 603 -10.95 29.77 8.14
C LEU A 603 -10.22 28.42 8.25
N ASN A 604 -9.04 28.32 7.62
CA ASN A 604 -8.16 27.16 7.72
C ASN A 604 -7.54 27.02 9.11
N ARG A 605 -7.19 28.14 9.77
CA ARG A 605 -6.74 28.13 11.17
C ARG A 605 -7.83 27.63 12.12
N LEU A 606 -9.07 28.06 11.92
CA LEU A 606 -10.24 27.62 12.69
C LEU A 606 -10.54 26.14 12.45
N ASN A 607 -10.64 25.69 11.19
CA ASN A 607 -10.94 24.29 10.87
C ASN A 607 -9.81 23.34 11.29
N SER A 608 -8.54 23.76 11.25
CA SER A 608 -7.42 23.00 11.83
C SER A 608 -7.60 22.79 13.34
N ALA A 609 -7.86 23.86 14.10
CA ALA A 609 -8.05 23.78 15.55
C ALA A 609 -9.30 22.97 15.93
N LEU A 610 -10.35 23.03 15.11
CA LEU A 610 -11.54 22.20 15.24
C LEU A 610 -11.22 20.71 15.09
N VAL A 611 -10.51 20.33 14.03
CA VAL A 611 -10.11 18.92 13.83
C VAL A 611 -9.15 18.44 14.93
N GLU A 612 -8.21 19.27 15.38
CA GLU A 612 -7.30 18.93 16.48
C GLU A 612 -8.06 18.66 17.78
N MET A 613 -9.07 19.48 18.10
CA MET A 613 -9.88 19.33 19.30
C MET A 613 -10.86 18.15 19.21
N LEU A 614 -11.40 17.85 18.01
CA LEU A 614 -12.26 16.69 17.76
C LEU A 614 -11.47 15.37 17.84
N LYS A 615 -10.29 15.29 17.22
CA LYS A 615 -9.37 14.14 17.30
C LYS A 615 -8.99 13.75 18.73
N ALA A 616 -8.97 14.72 19.64
CA ALA A 616 -8.67 14.48 21.06
C ALA A 616 -9.86 13.89 21.85
N HIS A 617 -11.07 13.87 21.28
CA HIS A 617 -12.26 13.24 21.85
C HIS A 617 -12.62 11.93 21.15
N ASP A 618 -12.52 11.89 19.81
CA ASP A 618 -12.87 10.71 19.00
C ASP A 618 -11.92 10.57 17.78
N GLY A 619 -11.43 9.36 17.54
CA GLY A 619 -10.59 8.99 16.40
C GLY A 619 -11.34 8.90 15.06
N ALA A 620 -12.68 8.96 15.05
CA ALA A 620 -13.48 9.01 13.83
C ALA A 620 -13.27 10.29 13.00
N PHE A 621 -12.70 11.34 13.60
CA PHE A 621 -12.41 12.62 12.93
C PHE A 621 -10.99 12.68 12.37
N SER A 622 -10.84 13.13 11.12
CA SER A 622 -9.51 13.42 10.55
C SER A 622 -9.45 14.77 9.82
N LEU A 623 -8.23 15.19 9.44
CA LEU A 623 -8.01 16.45 8.74
C LEU A 623 -8.03 16.18 7.24
N GLY A 624 -8.78 16.98 6.50
CA GLY A 624 -8.73 17.00 5.04
C GLY A 624 -8.53 18.41 4.48
N GLU A 625 -8.24 18.46 3.19
CA GLU A 625 -8.15 19.67 2.39
C GLU A 625 -9.07 19.49 1.18
N GLY A 626 -9.88 20.50 0.87
CA GLY A 626 -10.78 20.55 -0.27
C GLY A 626 -10.07 20.95 -1.57
N THR A 627 -10.74 20.77 -2.70
CA THR A 627 -10.22 21.16 -4.03
C THR A 627 -10.07 22.69 -4.23
N ASP A 628 -10.51 23.47 -3.24
CA ASP A 628 -10.42 24.93 -3.14
C ASP A 628 -9.29 25.42 -2.21
N GLY A 629 -8.54 24.50 -1.59
CA GLY A 629 -7.49 24.76 -0.61
C GLY A 629 -8.02 25.11 0.79
N LEU A 630 -9.28 24.81 1.11
CA LEU A 630 -9.83 24.98 2.45
C LEU A 630 -9.71 23.70 3.28
N ILE A 631 -9.45 23.84 4.58
CA ILE A 631 -9.33 22.73 5.52
C ILE A 631 -10.72 22.28 5.99
N CYS A 632 -10.93 20.97 6.10
CA CYS A 632 -12.21 20.37 6.44
C CYS A 632 -12.11 19.25 7.49
N VAL A 633 -13.21 19.04 8.19
CA VAL A 633 -13.43 17.89 9.09
C VAL A 633 -13.83 16.69 8.23
N ARG A 634 -12.98 15.65 8.21
CA ARG A 634 -13.29 14.35 7.61
C ARG A 634 -13.96 13.45 8.64
N PHE A 635 -15.06 12.79 8.27
CA PHE A 635 -15.75 11.79 9.08
C PHE A 635 -15.43 10.40 8.53
N GLY A 636 -14.85 9.53 9.35
CA GLY A 636 -14.43 8.17 8.99
C GLY A 636 -15.59 7.19 8.78
N MET A 637 -15.34 5.91 9.05
CA MET A 637 -16.39 4.89 9.09
C MET A 637 -17.17 4.98 10.40
N VAL A 638 -18.44 4.57 10.35
CA VAL A 638 -19.37 4.58 11.49
C VAL A 638 -20.06 3.23 11.62
N THR A 639 -20.46 2.87 12.85
CA THR A 639 -21.17 1.62 13.16
C THR A 639 -22.68 1.82 13.09
N SER A 640 -23.46 0.73 13.08
CA SER A 640 -24.93 0.76 13.13
C SER A 640 -25.52 1.40 14.40
N GLU A 641 -24.71 1.60 15.45
CA GLU A 641 -25.08 2.24 16.71
C GLU A 641 -24.72 3.74 16.75
N THR A 642 -24.04 4.26 15.72
CA THR A 642 -23.55 5.64 15.70
C THR A 642 -24.66 6.64 15.40
N ASP A 643 -24.92 7.56 16.33
CA ASP A 643 -25.83 8.68 16.08
C ASP A 643 -25.14 9.79 15.27
N VAL A 644 -25.67 10.05 14.08
CA VAL A 644 -25.16 11.05 13.14
C VAL A 644 -25.53 12.47 13.58
N GLU A 645 -26.62 12.63 14.33
CA GLU A 645 -27.08 13.91 14.84
C GLU A 645 -26.18 14.35 16.00
N GLU A 646 -25.86 13.46 16.95
CA GLU A 646 -24.90 13.74 18.02
C GLU A 646 -23.48 14.04 17.48
N LEU A 647 -23.01 13.30 16.48
CA LEU A 647 -21.70 13.58 15.84
C LEU A 647 -21.66 14.95 15.15
N LEU A 648 -22.74 15.37 14.49
CA LEU A 648 -22.79 16.69 13.83
C LEU A 648 -22.92 17.82 14.85
N ASP A 649 -23.73 17.64 15.89
CA ASP A 649 -23.85 18.58 17.00
C ASP A 649 -22.53 18.74 17.77
N LEU A 650 -21.75 17.67 17.96
CA LEU A 650 -20.42 17.73 18.55
C LEU A 650 -19.47 18.63 17.74
N VAL A 651 -19.50 18.54 16.41
CA VAL A 651 -18.71 19.41 15.51
C VAL A 651 -19.19 20.86 15.58
N ILE A 652 -20.51 21.09 15.58
CA ILE A 652 -21.09 22.44 15.66
C ILE A 652 -20.77 23.10 17.00
N GLN A 653 -20.98 22.40 18.13
CA GLN A 653 -20.68 22.90 19.47
C GLN A 653 -19.18 23.17 19.68
N THR A 654 -18.31 22.31 19.15
CA THR A 654 -16.85 22.51 19.22
C THR A 654 -16.41 23.68 18.35
N GLY A 655 -16.98 23.83 17.15
CA GLY A 655 -16.75 24.97 16.26
C GLY A 655 -17.17 26.31 16.88
N LEU A 656 -18.37 26.37 17.45
CA LEU A 656 -18.88 27.55 18.17
C LEU A 656 -17.97 27.92 19.36
N LYS A 657 -17.58 26.93 20.17
CA LYS A 657 -16.67 27.12 21.31
C LYS A 657 -15.29 27.65 20.87
N ILE A 658 -14.74 27.20 19.75
CA ILE A 658 -13.48 27.70 19.20
C ILE A 658 -13.66 29.12 18.65
N GLN A 659 -14.76 29.40 17.97
CA GLN A 659 -15.11 30.72 17.44
C GLN A 659 -15.28 31.77 18.56
N GLU A 660 -15.98 31.43 19.64
CA GLU A 660 -16.11 32.30 20.82
C GLU A 660 -14.76 32.57 21.48
N ASN A 661 -13.95 31.52 21.70
CA ASN A 661 -12.60 31.68 22.26
C ASN A 661 -11.70 32.56 21.37
N SER A 662 -11.75 32.42 20.04
CA SER A 662 -11.00 33.29 19.14
C SER A 662 -11.48 34.74 19.25
N LYS A 663 -12.80 34.98 19.23
CA LYS A 663 -13.38 36.33 19.38
C LYS A 663 -13.03 36.99 20.72
N ILE A 664 -12.90 36.20 21.80
CA ILE A 664 -12.38 36.67 23.09
C ILE A 664 -10.90 37.03 22.99
N LEU A 665 -10.07 36.22 22.32
CA LEU A 665 -8.65 36.54 22.09
C LEU A 665 -8.46 37.77 21.18
N ASP A 666 -9.28 37.95 20.16
CA ASP A 666 -9.24 39.11 19.25
C ASP A 666 -9.59 40.40 19.99
N THR A 667 -10.66 40.39 20.79
CA THR A 667 -11.05 41.54 21.61
C THR A 667 -10.04 41.82 22.73
N MET A 668 -9.45 40.80 23.36
CA MET A 668 -8.32 40.97 24.28
C MET A 668 -7.08 41.54 23.58
N SER A 669 -6.79 41.14 22.35
CA SER A 669 -5.68 41.64 21.54
C SER A 669 -5.89 43.10 21.14
N GLU A 670 -7.12 43.49 20.79
CA GLU A 670 -7.48 44.89 20.52
C GLU A 670 -7.36 45.76 21.78
N ILE A 671 -7.84 45.27 22.93
CA ILE A 671 -7.68 45.93 24.24
C ILE A 671 -6.19 46.04 24.63
N LEU A 672 -5.39 45.00 24.37
CA LEU A 672 -3.94 45.01 24.60
C LEU A 672 -3.25 46.07 23.73
N LYS A 673 -3.57 46.10 22.43
CA LYS A 673 -3.03 47.07 21.46
C LYS A 673 -3.40 48.50 21.85
N LYS A 674 -4.70 48.79 22.03
CA LYS A 674 -5.18 50.10 22.49
C LYS A 674 -4.61 50.48 23.86
N GLY A 675 -4.40 49.51 24.74
CA GLY A 675 -3.75 49.71 26.04
C GLY A 675 -2.26 50.04 25.96
N ILE A 676 -1.54 49.46 25.00
CA ILE A 676 -0.13 49.81 24.70
C ILE A 676 -0.05 51.19 24.05
N GLU A 677 -0.94 51.51 23.10
CA GLU A 677 -1.05 52.83 22.46
C GLU A 677 -1.39 53.92 23.50
N ALA A 678 -2.37 53.69 24.37
CA ALA A 678 -2.71 54.59 25.47
C ALA A 678 -1.56 54.74 26.48
N ALA A 679 -0.91 53.63 26.87
CA ALA A 679 0.20 53.66 27.82
C ALA A 679 1.43 54.40 27.26
N THR A 680 1.75 54.21 25.97
CA THR A 680 2.86 54.94 25.32
C THR A 680 2.53 56.42 25.16
N MET A 681 1.28 56.78 24.81
CA MET A 681 0.84 58.17 24.74
C MET A 681 0.85 58.86 26.12
N ASP A 682 0.39 58.21 27.19
CA ASP A 682 0.44 58.77 28.55
C ASP A 682 1.88 58.85 29.11
N LEU A 683 2.80 57.97 28.68
CA LEU A 683 4.22 58.07 29.02
C LEU A 683 4.90 59.22 28.27
N GLN A 684 4.57 59.41 26.99
CA GLN A 684 5.10 60.52 26.19
C GLN A 684 4.55 61.87 26.69
N ARG A 685 3.25 61.95 27.01
CA ARG A 685 2.66 63.14 27.64
C ARG A 685 3.30 63.45 29.00
N GLU A 686 3.59 62.45 29.84
CA GLU A 686 4.28 62.67 31.12
C GLU A 686 5.77 63.07 30.91
N ALA A 687 6.41 62.66 29.81
CA ALA A 687 7.74 63.15 29.43
C ALA A 687 7.70 64.61 28.94
N ASP A 688 6.72 64.98 28.12
CA ASP A 688 6.52 66.36 27.65
C ASP A 688 6.12 67.31 28.81
N GLU A 689 5.28 66.85 29.73
CA GLU A 689 4.96 67.59 30.97
C GLU A 689 6.19 67.76 31.87
N LYS A 690 7.09 66.76 31.96
CA LYS A 690 8.38 66.92 32.65
C LYS A 690 9.30 67.93 31.96
N LEU A 691 9.43 67.88 30.63
CA LEU A 691 10.19 68.86 29.85
C LEU A 691 9.65 70.29 30.02
N TRP A 692 8.33 70.44 30.17
CA TRP A 692 7.68 71.71 30.44
C TRP A 692 7.93 72.21 31.88
N GLN A 693 7.88 71.32 32.89
CA GLN A 693 8.13 71.63 34.30
C GLN A 693 9.60 71.96 34.61
N ASP A 694 10.56 71.23 34.03
CA ASP A 694 11.99 71.55 34.13
C ASP A 694 12.31 72.85 33.39
N GLY A 695 11.57 73.12 32.31
CA GLY A 695 11.69 74.31 31.48
C GLY A 695 12.84 74.22 30.47
N ILE A 696 12.57 74.67 29.24
CA ILE A 696 13.49 74.58 28.08
C ILE A 696 14.91 75.11 28.41
N LEU A 697 15.02 76.12 29.29
CA LEU A 697 16.28 76.72 29.71
C LEU A 697 17.22 75.76 30.49
N ARG A 698 16.70 74.71 31.16
CA ARG A 698 17.53 73.69 31.83
C ARG A 698 18.25 72.75 30.87
N GLN A 699 17.71 72.55 29.67
CA GLN A 699 18.29 71.64 28.67
C GLN A 699 19.35 72.32 27.77
N VAL A 700 19.49 73.65 27.85
CA VAL A 700 20.52 74.40 27.09
C VAL A 700 21.90 74.22 27.76
N PRO A 701 22.94 73.67 27.10
CA PRO A 701 24.17 73.18 27.76
C PRO A 701 24.95 74.18 28.63
N LEU A 702 24.84 75.48 28.36
CA LEU A 702 25.50 76.55 29.14
C LEU A 702 24.56 77.16 30.19
N VAL A 703 23.31 77.48 29.82
CA VAL A 703 22.35 78.14 30.72
C VAL A 703 21.87 77.16 31.80
N GLY A 704 21.56 75.92 31.41
CA GLY A 704 21.06 74.88 32.32
C GLY A 704 22.01 74.52 33.45
N ARG A 705 23.33 74.63 33.23
CA ARG A 705 24.33 74.45 34.31
C ARG A 705 24.23 75.52 35.40
N VAL A 706 23.88 76.77 35.04
CA VAL A 706 23.67 77.86 36.00
C VAL A 706 22.32 77.68 36.73
N VAL A 707 21.26 77.33 35.99
CA VAL A 707 19.92 77.09 36.58
C VAL A 707 19.94 75.89 37.54
N ASN A 708 20.62 74.80 37.19
CA ASN A 708 20.76 73.62 38.05
C ASN A 708 21.64 73.86 39.30
N TRP A 709 22.55 74.85 39.26
CA TRP A 709 23.30 75.27 40.45
C TRP A 709 22.46 76.13 41.40
N TRP A 710 21.66 77.06 40.85
CA TRP A 710 20.83 77.96 41.66
C TRP A 710 19.53 77.30 42.16
N SER A 711 19.07 76.24 41.47
CA SER A 711 17.92 75.41 41.83
C SER A 711 18.22 73.95 41.49
N PRO A 712 18.71 73.14 42.44
CA PRO A 712 18.95 71.72 42.21
C PRO A 712 17.67 70.98 41.82
N PRO A 713 17.71 70.03 40.85
CA PRO A 713 16.55 69.20 40.55
C PRO A 713 16.16 68.35 41.76
N ILE A 714 14.86 68.18 41.97
CA ILE A 714 14.32 67.30 43.02
C ILE A 714 14.69 65.85 42.64
N LYS A 715 15.09 65.04 43.64
CA LYS A 715 15.46 63.63 43.42
C LYS A 715 14.41 62.92 42.56
N GLU A 716 14.89 62.27 41.50
CA GLU A 716 14.05 61.65 40.49
C GLU A 716 13.00 60.70 41.10
N SER A 717 11.73 60.93 40.77
CA SER A 717 10.81 59.82 40.65
C SER A 717 11.24 59.02 39.41
N GLY A 718 11.77 57.81 39.66
CA GLY A 718 12.23 56.91 38.61
C GLY A 718 11.14 56.62 37.58
N VAL A 719 11.54 56.13 36.40
CA VAL A 719 10.66 55.90 35.25
C VAL A 719 9.41 55.13 35.70
N LYS A 720 8.26 55.81 35.65
CA LYS A 720 6.99 55.24 36.10
C LYS A 720 6.51 54.24 35.08
N GLY A 721 6.31 52.98 35.48
CA GLY A 721 5.67 52.00 34.62
C GLY A 721 4.18 52.29 34.46
N ARG A 722 3.60 51.69 33.43
CA ARG A 722 2.15 51.51 33.28
C ARG A 722 1.84 50.03 33.29
N SER A 723 0.71 49.64 33.86
CA SER A 723 0.18 48.28 33.87
C SER A 723 -1.25 48.29 33.34
N LEU A 724 -1.53 47.52 32.30
CA LEU A 724 -2.87 47.38 31.75
C LEU A 724 -3.67 46.35 32.56
N ASN A 725 -4.81 46.76 33.13
CA ASN A 725 -5.74 45.81 33.74
C ASN A 725 -6.68 45.24 32.66
N LEU A 726 -6.36 44.03 32.18
CA LEU A 726 -7.10 43.33 31.13
C LEU A 726 -8.59 43.13 31.43
N THR A 727 -8.99 43.03 32.71
CA THR A 727 -10.41 42.82 33.08
C THR A 727 -11.23 44.13 33.12
N GLN A 728 -10.56 45.29 33.06
CA GLN A 728 -11.21 46.60 33.14
C GLN A 728 -10.97 47.48 31.90
N GLY A 729 -10.00 47.14 31.04
CA GLY A 729 -9.63 47.98 29.89
C GLY A 729 -9.03 49.33 30.32
N VAL A 730 -8.35 49.36 31.47
CA VAL A 730 -7.80 50.57 32.10
C VAL A 730 -6.27 50.48 32.18
N VAL A 731 -5.60 51.55 31.78
CA VAL A 731 -4.17 51.72 32.02
C VAL A 731 -3.96 52.33 33.41
N GLU A 732 -3.17 51.65 34.24
CA GLU A 732 -2.89 52.04 35.63
C GLU A 732 -1.40 52.39 35.82
N SER A 733 -1.09 53.26 36.79
CA SER A 733 0.30 53.60 37.15
C SER A 733 0.90 52.58 38.12
N THR A 734 2.07 52.01 37.78
CA THR A 734 2.73 51.01 38.64
C THR A 734 3.33 51.58 39.93
N GLU A 735 3.26 52.90 40.13
CA GLU A 735 3.70 53.58 41.37
C GLU A 735 3.16 52.92 42.64
N ASN A 736 1.88 52.53 42.67
CA ASN A 736 1.28 51.91 43.85
C ASN A 736 1.82 50.50 44.12
N ILE A 737 2.08 49.72 43.06
CA ILE A 737 2.68 48.39 43.16
C ILE A 737 4.11 48.51 43.71
N TYR A 738 4.90 49.43 43.18
CA TYR A 738 6.26 49.70 43.66
C TYR A 738 6.27 50.17 45.12
N LYS A 739 5.41 51.12 45.49
CA LYS A 739 5.27 51.61 46.88
C LYS A 739 4.84 50.50 47.84
N TYR A 740 3.94 49.60 47.42
CA TYR A 740 3.49 48.46 48.23
C TYR A 740 4.61 47.43 48.44
N HIS A 741 5.34 47.04 47.39
CA HIS A 741 6.46 46.11 47.52
C HIS A 741 7.65 46.70 48.31
N MET A 742 7.93 48.00 48.19
CA MET A 742 8.92 48.68 49.03
C MET A 742 8.51 48.76 50.52
N GLN A 743 7.21 48.85 50.81
CA GLN A 743 6.71 48.80 52.19
C GLN A 743 6.78 47.39 52.80
N MET A 744 6.57 46.35 51.98
CA MET A 744 6.75 44.94 52.39
C MET A 744 8.21 44.61 52.72
N THR A 745 9.17 45.04 51.90
CA THR A 745 10.61 44.76 52.15
C THR A 745 11.21 45.56 53.32
N ALA A 746 10.50 46.57 53.84
CA ALA A 746 10.99 47.42 54.93
C ALA A 746 10.75 46.89 56.35
N LYS A 747 10.09 45.73 56.54
CA LYS A 747 9.77 45.19 57.89
C LYS A 747 9.90 43.66 58.02
N PRO A 748 11.05 43.13 58.46
CA PRO A 748 11.22 41.71 58.72
C PRO A 748 10.65 41.29 60.10
N ASN A 749 9.32 41.35 60.28
CA ASN A 749 8.53 40.53 61.21
C ASN A 749 7.06 40.99 61.29
N GLN A 750 6.20 40.51 60.40
CA GLN A 750 4.75 40.36 60.62
C GLN A 750 4.17 39.41 59.55
N LEU A 751 3.18 38.59 59.91
CA LEU A 751 2.55 37.64 58.99
C LEU A 751 1.68 38.38 57.95
N PRO A 752 1.67 37.95 56.67
CA PRO A 752 0.89 38.61 55.62
C PRO A 752 -0.60 38.30 55.76
N GLY A 753 -1.35 39.22 56.38
CA GLY A 753 -2.81 39.21 56.33
C GLY A 753 -3.31 39.66 54.96
N ASN A 754 -4.25 38.91 54.37
CA ASN A 754 -4.72 39.12 53.00
C ASN A 754 -5.33 40.51 52.79
N LYS A 755 -4.64 41.37 52.03
CA LYS A 755 -5.09 42.71 51.65
C LYS A 755 -4.58 43.04 50.25
N ASN A 756 -5.51 43.28 49.33
CA ASN A 756 -5.23 43.72 47.97
C ASN A 756 -4.44 45.05 47.98
N PRO A 757 -3.58 45.31 46.96
CA PRO A 757 -2.89 46.59 46.84
C PRO A 757 -3.89 47.76 46.68
N PRO A 758 -3.53 48.97 47.12
CA PRO A 758 -4.43 50.12 47.07
C PRO A 758 -4.69 50.57 45.62
N THR A 759 -5.97 50.74 45.27
CA THR A 759 -6.46 51.22 43.97
C THR A 759 -5.70 52.48 43.54
N PRO A 760 -5.18 52.57 42.30
CA PRO A 760 -4.40 53.72 41.86
C PRO A 760 -5.27 54.97 41.71
N LEU A 761 -4.69 56.13 42.05
CA LEU A 761 -5.38 57.42 42.05
C LEU A 761 -5.54 58.05 40.66
N VAL A 762 -4.95 57.42 39.64
CA VAL A 762 -5.01 57.80 38.23
C VAL A 762 -5.29 56.54 37.43
N GLN A 763 -6.43 56.52 36.77
CA GLN A 763 -6.90 55.47 35.87
C GLN A 763 -7.29 56.17 34.57
N THR A 764 -6.63 55.83 33.46
CA THR A 764 -7.00 56.33 32.13
C THR A 764 -7.89 55.28 31.46
N PRO A 765 -9.22 55.49 31.35
CA PRO A 765 -10.10 54.54 30.67
C PRO A 765 -9.87 54.62 29.16
N ILE A 766 -9.79 53.47 28.50
CA ILE A 766 -9.71 53.40 27.03
C ILE A 766 -11.10 53.73 26.46
N SER A 767 -11.30 54.97 26.02
CA SER A 767 -12.57 55.43 25.46
C SER A 767 -12.89 54.70 24.15
N ALA A 768 -13.97 53.92 24.16
CA ALA A 768 -14.45 53.16 23.01
C ALA A 768 -15.47 53.93 22.15
N ASP A 769 -15.21 55.22 21.88
CA ASP A 769 -15.86 55.96 20.80
C ASP A 769 -15.08 57.24 20.46
N GLY A 770 -15.23 57.76 19.24
CA GLY A 770 -14.51 58.95 18.76
C GLY A 770 -15.44 60.07 18.30
N GLY A 771 -15.43 61.21 18.99
CA GLY A 771 -16.21 62.39 18.55
C GLY A 771 -16.22 63.59 19.51
N GLU A 772 -15.51 64.65 19.11
CA GLU A 772 -15.67 66.07 19.48
C GLU A 772 -15.65 66.51 20.97
N SER A 773 -15.40 67.81 21.16
CA SER A 773 -15.15 68.46 22.45
C SER A 773 -16.24 69.44 22.85
N LEU A 774 -16.56 69.57 24.14
CA LEU A 774 -17.20 70.78 24.70
C LEU A 774 -16.92 70.96 26.21
N HIS A 775 -17.13 72.18 26.72
CA HIS A 775 -16.61 72.63 28.03
C HIS A 775 -17.58 72.47 29.22
N SER A 776 -17.01 72.06 30.36
CA SER A 776 -17.20 72.57 31.75
C SER A 776 -18.58 73.08 32.21
N ARG A 777 -19.08 72.50 33.32
CA ARG A 777 -19.64 73.26 34.48
C ARG A 777 -19.87 72.38 35.73
N ASN A 778 -19.34 72.83 36.88
CA ASN A 778 -19.90 72.55 38.22
C ASN A 778 -21.01 73.59 38.51
N PRO A 779 -22.09 73.25 39.25
CA PRO A 779 -22.10 73.26 40.73
C PRO A 779 -22.64 71.94 41.34
N SER A 780 -22.20 71.44 42.51
CA SER A 780 -22.19 71.98 43.89
C SER A 780 -23.48 71.76 44.72
N ALA A 781 -23.44 70.69 45.52
CA ALA A 781 -23.93 70.57 46.91
C ALA A 781 -25.44 70.68 47.26
N SER A 782 -25.98 69.63 47.93
CA SER A 782 -26.20 69.58 49.41
C SER A 782 -27.43 68.76 49.84
N SER A 783 -27.46 68.38 51.13
CA SER A 783 -28.57 67.72 51.86
C SER A 783 -28.96 66.29 51.41
N GLN A 784 -29.62 65.46 52.23
CA GLN A 784 -29.38 65.01 53.62
C GLN A 784 -30.36 63.85 53.91
N LEU A 785 -30.00 62.89 54.78
CA LEU A 785 -30.88 62.12 55.69
C LEU A 785 -32.23 61.56 55.13
N SER A 786 -32.52 60.25 55.17
CA SER A 786 -32.46 59.42 56.39
C SER A 786 -32.99 57.97 56.18
N SER A 787 -32.92 57.17 57.26
CA SER A 787 -33.74 55.97 57.57
C SER A 787 -33.34 54.61 56.97
N GLY A 788 -33.60 53.54 57.74
CA GLY A 788 -33.85 52.20 57.18
C GLY A 788 -32.92 51.03 57.60
N GLN A 789 -32.95 50.63 58.87
CA GLN A 789 -32.52 49.29 59.34
C GLN A 789 -33.12 48.16 58.44
N SER A 790 -32.38 47.17 57.93
CA SER A 790 -31.88 45.94 58.61
C SER A 790 -33.00 45.18 59.36
N VAL A 791 -33.25 43.87 59.21
CA VAL A 791 -32.38 42.66 59.24
C VAL A 791 -33.18 41.51 58.55
N ASP A 792 -32.64 40.51 57.81
CA ASP A 792 -32.07 39.25 58.36
C ASP A 792 -31.41 38.28 57.32
N ARG A 793 -30.79 37.22 57.86
CA ARG A 793 -30.17 35.97 57.34
C ARG A 793 -30.80 35.30 56.09
N THR A 794 -30.13 34.38 55.34
CA THR A 794 -28.83 33.65 55.49
C THR A 794 -28.20 33.44 54.07
N VAL A 795 -27.27 32.55 53.68
CA VAL A 795 -26.66 31.26 54.16
C VAL A 795 -25.14 31.28 53.88
N SER A 796 -24.35 30.37 54.49
CA SER A 796 -22.89 30.30 54.37
C SER A 796 -22.36 29.36 53.27
N THR A 797 -21.12 29.62 52.82
CA THR A 797 -20.31 28.85 51.87
C THR A 797 -19.71 27.55 52.43
N VAL A 798 -19.46 26.57 51.55
CA VAL A 798 -18.39 25.56 51.69
C VAL A 798 -17.61 25.52 50.38
N GLN A 799 -16.28 25.42 50.44
CA GLN A 799 -15.40 25.36 49.27
C GLN A 799 -14.35 24.26 49.50
N GLN A 800 -14.14 23.39 48.49
CA GLN A 800 -13.16 22.30 48.55
C GLN A 800 -11.80 22.74 47.99
N GLN A 801 -10.72 22.06 48.40
CA GLN A 801 -9.37 22.24 47.86
C GLN A 801 -8.77 20.88 47.44
N HIS A 802 -8.01 20.89 46.34
CA HIS A 802 -7.09 19.81 45.98
C HIS A 802 -5.81 19.85 46.84
N PRO A 803 -5.18 18.67 47.06
CA PRO A 803 -3.75 18.57 47.28
C PRO A 803 -3.05 17.80 46.15
N GLN A 804 -1.92 18.33 45.65
CA GLN A 804 -0.88 17.52 45.00
C GLN A 804 0.09 16.97 46.06
N GLN A 805 0.76 15.86 45.78
CA GLN A 805 1.89 15.36 46.59
C GLN A 805 3.13 15.11 45.72
N ALA A 806 4.30 15.31 46.32
CA ALA A 806 5.62 15.04 45.74
C ALA A 806 6.48 14.24 46.74
N GLN A 807 7.60 13.71 46.25
CA GLN A 807 8.39 12.63 46.89
C GLN A 807 9.34 13.11 47.99
N SER A 808 9.68 12.21 48.95
CA SER A 808 10.97 12.22 49.66
C SER A 808 11.29 10.85 50.31
N ASN A 809 12.55 10.44 50.28
CA ASN A 809 13.02 9.10 50.72
C ASN A 809 13.24 8.95 52.24
N VAL A 810 13.14 7.70 52.74
CA VAL A 810 13.86 7.18 53.94
C VAL A 810 14.36 5.74 53.65
N ILE A 811 15.35 5.24 54.39
CA ILE A 811 16.19 4.07 54.07
C ILE A 811 16.07 2.94 55.13
N ALA A 812 16.45 1.72 54.73
CA ALA A 812 16.71 0.48 55.50
C ALA A 812 15.51 -0.49 55.70
N GLY A 813 15.71 -1.82 55.71
CA GLY A 813 16.93 -2.60 55.36
C GLY A 813 16.88 -4.07 55.85
N GLY A 814 17.65 -4.96 55.20
CA GLY A 814 17.89 -6.35 55.65
C GLY A 814 17.26 -7.46 54.78
N ASP A 815 18.10 -8.40 54.32
CA ASP A 815 18.05 -9.86 54.56
C ASP A 815 16.68 -10.59 54.61
N THR A 816 16.47 -11.80 54.04
CA THR A 816 17.42 -12.90 53.81
C THR A 816 16.88 -13.99 52.83
N THR A 817 17.76 -14.92 52.42
CA THR A 817 17.50 -16.33 51.99
C THR A 817 16.59 -16.66 50.79
N ALA A 818 17.19 -17.28 49.77
CA ALA A 818 16.63 -18.48 49.12
C ALA A 818 17.08 -19.75 49.89
N PRO A 819 16.45 -20.94 49.71
CA PRO A 819 16.85 -21.81 48.58
C PRO A 819 15.73 -22.72 47.98
N ALA A 820 16.10 -23.42 46.89
CA ALA A 820 15.67 -24.71 46.29
C ALA A 820 14.52 -25.57 46.90
N THR A 821 13.87 -26.54 46.22
CA THR A 821 14.44 -27.58 45.30
C THR A 821 13.37 -28.43 44.56
N THR A 822 13.74 -29.01 43.39
CA THR A 822 13.34 -30.33 42.79
C THR A 822 11.94 -30.66 42.20
N ALA A 823 12.02 -31.33 41.03
CA ALA A 823 11.21 -32.46 40.52
C ALA A 823 9.79 -32.18 39.94
N ALA A 824 9.24 -32.98 39.00
CA ALA A 824 9.68 -34.26 38.41
C ALA A 824 9.35 -34.40 36.89
N LEU A 825 9.83 -35.47 36.24
CA LEU A 825 9.49 -35.87 34.87
C LEU A 825 8.16 -36.64 34.81
N ALA A 826 7.49 -36.66 33.64
CA ALA A 826 7.35 -37.86 32.77
C ALA A 826 6.05 -37.88 31.94
N GLN A 827 6.14 -37.78 30.61
CA GLN A 827 6.29 -38.93 29.70
C GLN A 827 6.82 -38.47 28.33
#